data_AF-A0A9D5K3K7-F1
#
_entry.id   AF-A0A9D5K3K7-F1
#
_cell.length_a   1.000
_cell.length_b   1.000
_cell.length_c   1.000
_cell.angle_alpha   90.00
_cell.angle_beta   90.00
_cell.angle_gamma   90.00
#
_symmetry.space_group_name_H-M   'P 1'
#
loop_
_entity.id
_entity.type
_entity.pdbx_description
1 polymer ?
#
loop_
_entity_poly.entity_id
_entity_poly.type
_entity_poly.pdbx_seq_one_letter_code
_entity_poly.pdbx_strand_id
1 'polypeptide(L)'
;VDPQRVSQRRDRAPIIRNLRAHGERADYLVITSSALVDEAVRLVEHKESIGRFNHAKVVEIEDIYREFAGGSRDLTAVRNFLVYVSGHWGAIPDYVVLFGHGHYDFKDHMGSLEDNHIPPPQMETQCVQDYYVCLDSGEVADQIYNEPDASIGRIPAKTVGEARAIVDKIIELEAPGVADWGAWRNRVLLAADDDMQGHEEDNIRPAHYISSEAVADVITGARGFVELLKIYLYEFEWNVVKQKPEANLALVNSINGGVAYANYFGHGAPGLWADEHILKIEDIGSMRNRKRYPVITSFSCSVGRFDIPGHESLSDALVRAPSAGAIAAISSTRLAYAGANEALARAFYSYLFSHAADGGLPPTLGQAFVAAKLDHSTVDQDQQKTYAFLGDPSISFSRLTDSVAVSIQDDEGKPLDTLKALQTVKIKGSVMRNGRVNKSFGSGDSAYVHLALYNPPRDSVRRRDGGADNSVVYPMPGKPLFVGRTRVERGTFEQAVLLPKKVIFKKTGVKLVAYAWEGDHAGGGLVDSLLFDSTAMTDITDAEGPRIVVRSISDVEPDENPGVGYTDRIEGSLPLDIEIGVYDPSGVDVVGTNPDEGLTVEVPPLMSRWNINHKFQFADGDYRKGTAVLSLAEEEFDVGTYTMNLTAQDLVGNVSRLAVEVEVKTDDSFNQGLSLNHVFNYPNPFRVGERTRFFFNQTNSAGDETATIRIYTLSGKLIKVFRNARNGQEWNGTDAFGRRLSPNAYLYRVSVTGRQTGEFTESDIKKVVIHPPR
;
A
#
# COMPACT_ATOMS: atom_id res chain seq x y z
N VAL A 1 2.08 -25.78 -27.32
CA VAL A 1 2.99 -25.90 -26.16
C VAL A 1 3.91 -27.06 -26.42
N ASP A 2 5.23 -26.84 -26.43
CA ASP A 2 6.22 -27.89 -26.68
C ASP A 2 6.25 -28.90 -25.50
N PRO A 3 5.89 -30.18 -25.71
CA PRO A 3 5.81 -31.19 -24.65
C PRO A 3 7.15 -31.45 -23.95
N GLN A 4 8.29 -31.22 -24.62
CA GLN A 4 9.61 -31.47 -24.05
C GLN A 4 10.03 -30.39 -23.05
N ARG A 5 9.57 -29.14 -23.22
CA ARG A 5 9.77 -28.06 -22.22
C ARG A 5 8.93 -28.24 -20.96
N VAL A 6 7.76 -28.90 -21.06
CA VAL A 6 6.89 -29.22 -19.91
C VAL A 6 7.49 -30.37 -19.08
N SER A 7 8.12 -31.36 -19.73
CA SER A 7 8.81 -32.45 -19.03
C SER A 7 10.09 -32.00 -18.31
N GLN A 8 10.90 -31.12 -18.91
CA GLN A 8 12.14 -30.64 -18.28
C GLN A 8 11.93 -29.69 -17.08
N ARG A 9 10.77 -29.04 -16.95
CA ARG A 9 10.42 -28.26 -15.75
C ARG A 9 9.98 -29.12 -14.56
N ARG A 10 9.48 -30.34 -14.81
CA ARG A 10 8.97 -31.25 -13.78
C ARG A 10 10.06 -32.00 -12.99
N ASP A 11 11.30 -31.98 -13.46
CA ASP A 11 12.49 -32.53 -12.76
C ASP A 11 13.19 -31.47 -11.87
N ARG A 12 12.51 -30.37 -11.51
CA ARG A 12 13.08 -29.32 -10.65
C ARG A 12 13.08 -29.72 -9.17
N ALA A 13 14.14 -29.29 -8.47
CA ALA A 13 14.56 -29.68 -7.13
C ALA A 13 13.58 -29.48 -5.93
N PRO A 14 12.47 -28.71 -5.99
CA PRO A 14 11.58 -28.62 -4.82
C PRO A 14 10.44 -29.66 -4.79
N ILE A 15 10.15 -30.40 -5.88
CA ILE A 15 9.02 -31.34 -5.90
C ILE A 15 9.42 -32.70 -5.31
N ILE A 16 8.71 -33.17 -4.28
CA ILE A 16 8.90 -34.50 -3.70
C ILE A 16 7.87 -35.46 -4.31
N ARG A 17 8.37 -36.56 -4.91
CA ARG A 17 7.55 -37.59 -5.58
C ARG A 17 7.42 -38.89 -4.82
N ASN A 18 8.43 -39.23 -4.01
CA ASN A 18 8.41 -40.41 -3.15
C ASN A 18 8.24 -39.92 -1.71
N LEU A 19 6.99 -39.85 -1.26
CA LEU A 19 6.64 -39.21 0.01
C LEU A 19 7.10 -40.04 1.22
N ARG A 20 7.32 -41.34 1.02
CA ARG A 20 7.85 -42.28 2.01
C ARG A 20 9.38 -42.42 2.01
N ALA A 21 10.10 -41.58 1.27
CA ALA A 21 11.56 -41.55 1.33
C ALA A 21 12.04 -41.12 2.74
N HIS A 22 13.07 -41.80 3.26
CA HIS A 22 13.66 -41.45 4.55
C HIS A 22 14.65 -40.29 4.42
N GLY A 23 14.66 -39.40 5.42
CA GLY A 23 15.66 -38.32 5.52
C GLY A 23 15.30 -37.03 4.78
N GLU A 24 14.07 -36.92 4.26
CA GLU A 24 13.54 -35.64 3.76
C GLU A 24 13.35 -34.64 4.91
N ARG A 25 13.39 -33.35 4.56
CA ARG A 25 13.14 -32.24 5.49
C ARG A 25 12.41 -31.12 4.74
N ALA A 26 11.44 -30.50 5.40
CA ALA A 26 10.83 -29.25 4.95
C ALA A 26 10.57 -28.32 6.14
N ASP A 27 10.93 -27.05 6.01
CA ASP A 27 10.51 -25.96 6.92
C ASP A 27 9.27 -25.24 6.37
N TYR A 28 9.07 -25.27 5.04
CA TYR A 28 7.89 -24.75 4.35
C TYR A 28 7.36 -25.77 3.34
N LEU A 29 6.19 -26.35 3.61
CA LEU A 29 5.62 -27.42 2.78
C LEU A 29 4.36 -26.93 2.06
N VAL A 30 4.42 -26.88 0.72
CA VAL A 30 3.28 -26.56 -0.14
C VAL A 30 2.64 -27.84 -0.66
N ILE A 31 1.37 -28.06 -0.35
CA ILE A 31 0.55 -29.13 -0.91
C ILE A 31 -0.32 -28.51 -2.01
N THR A 32 -0.33 -29.09 -3.21
CA THR A 32 -1.07 -28.54 -4.36
C THR A 32 -1.58 -29.64 -5.28
N SER A 33 -2.44 -29.30 -6.25
CA SER A 33 -2.83 -30.23 -7.31
C SER A 33 -1.87 -30.14 -8.50
N SER A 34 -1.82 -31.20 -9.32
CA SER A 34 -1.03 -31.21 -10.56
C SER A 34 -1.34 -30.02 -11.50
N ALA A 35 -2.55 -29.45 -11.42
CA ALA A 35 -2.97 -28.32 -12.26
C ALA A 35 -2.29 -26.99 -11.87
N LEU A 36 -1.93 -26.81 -10.59
CA LEU A 36 -1.40 -25.56 -10.04
C LEU A 36 0.10 -25.64 -9.69
N VAL A 37 0.73 -26.80 -9.87
CA VAL A 37 2.08 -27.11 -9.41
C VAL A 37 3.15 -26.12 -9.89
N ASP A 38 3.05 -25.61 -11.12
CA ASP A 38 4.03 -24.67 -11.67
C ASP A 38 4.07 -23.35 -10.88
N GLU A 39 2.91 -22.87 -10.43
CA GLU A 39 2.80 -21.62 -9.64
C GLU A 39 3.18 -21.88 -8.16
N ALA A 40 2.91 -23.07 -7.63
CA ALA A 40 3.41 -23.50 -6.31
C ALA A 40 4.95 -23.58 -6.28
N VAL A 41 5.58 -24.08 -7.35
CA VAL A 41 7.05 -24.09 -7.50
C VAL A 41 7.59 -22.66 -7.55
N ARG A 42 6.93 -21.74 -8.28
CA ARG A 42 7.33 -20.32 -8.29
C ARG A 42 7.31 -19.69 -6.89
N LEU A 43 6.29 -20.01 -6.09
CA LEU A 43 6.21 -19.54 -4.70
C LEU A 43 7.38 -20.06 -3.87
N VAL A 44 7.66 -21.36 -3.93
CA VAL A 44 8.79 -21.98 -3.21
C VAL A 44 10.14 -21.40 -3.65
N GLU A 45 10.39 -21.28 -4.97
CA GLU A 45 11.60 -20.68 -5.51
C GLU A 45 11.77 -19.22 -5.03
N HIS A 46 10.67 -18.45 -4.96
CA HIS A 46 10.71 -17.09 -4.43
C HIS A 46 11.12 -17.08 -2.95
N LYS A 47 10.48 -17.92 -2.13
CA LYS A 47 10.74 -18.03 -0.70
C LYS A 47 12.19 -18.40 -0.37
N GLU A 48 12.77 -19.32 -1.14
CA GLU A 48 14.20 -19.65 -1.04
C GLU A 48 15.08 -18.49 -1.52
N SER A 49 14.70 -17.81 -2.61
CA SER A 49 15.50 -16.70 -3.18
C SER A 49 15.67 -15.51 -2.24
N ILE A 50 14.68 -15.25 -1.37
CA ILE A 50 14.74 -14.20 -0.34
C ILE A 50 15.34 -14.71 0.98
N GLY A 51 15.81 -15.95 1.03
CA GLY A 51 16.43 -16.55 2.20
C GLY A 51 15.47 -16.78 3.38
N ARG A 52 14.16 -16.85 3.13
CA ARG A 52 13.16 -17.12 4.18
C ARG A 52 13.23 -18.55 4.69
N PHE A 53 13.48 -19.49 3.77
CA PHE A 53 13.45 -20.93 4.04
C PHE A 53 14.62 -21.62 3.36
N ASN A 54 15.14 -22.67 4.00
CA ASN A 54 16.25 -23.46 3.46
C ASN A 54 15.77 -24.78 2.83
N HIS A 55 14.56 -25.21 3.17
CA HIS A 55 13.98 -26.47 2.73
C HIS A 55 12.51 -26.30 2.35
N ALA A 56 12.24 -25.40 1.39
CA ALA A 56 10.89 -25.23 0.90
C ALA A 56 10.56 -26.32 -0.14
N LYS A 57 9.44 -27.01 0.03
CA LYS A 57 9.08 -28.21 -0.75
C LYS A 57 7.66 -28.13 -1.30
N VAL A 58 7.46 -28.77 -2.44
CA VAL A 58 6.14 -28.93 -3.08
C VAL A 58 5.79 -30.41 -3.13
N VAL A 59 4.56 -30.73 -2.75
CA VAL A 59 3.96 -32.06 -2.85
C VAL A 59 2.65 -31.97 -3.61
N GLU A 60 2.49 -32.83 -4.60
CA GLU A 60 1.21 -32.98 -5.31
C GLU A 60 0.25 -33.85 -4.49
N ILE A 61 -0.99 -33.40 -4.32
CA ILE A 61 -2.02 -34.10 -3.56
C ILE A 61 -2.35 -35.45 -4.20
N GLU A 62 -2.17 -35.58 -5.51
CA GLU A 62 -2.33 -36.85 -6.23
C GLU A 62 -1.26 -37.89 -5.81
N ASP A 63 -0.04 -37.47 -5.46
CA ASP A 63 0.99 -38.34 -4.87
C ASP A 63 0.58 -38.76 -3.45
N ILE A 64 0.03 -37.83 -2.65
CA ILE A 64 -0.52 -38.13 -1.32
C ILE A 64 -1.63 -39.19 -1.42
N TYR A 65 -2.59 -39.03 -2.32
CA TYR A 65 -3.67 -39.99 -2.50
C TYR A 65 -3.15 -41.37 -2.89
N ARG A 66 -2.18 -41.44 -3.82
CA ARG A 66 -1.56 -42.71 -4.23
C ARG A 66 -0.90 -43.43 -3.06
N GLU A 67 -0.13 -42.73 -2.25
CA GLU A 67 0.68 -43.35 -1.19
C GLU A 67 -0.06 -43.57 0.15
N PHE A 68 -1.08 -42.77 0.45
CA PHE A 68 -1.76 -42.76 1.77
C PHE A 68 -3.25 -43.14 1.72
N ALA A 69 -3.84 -43.27 0.54
CA ALA A 69 -5.24 -43.70 0.37
C ALA A 69 -5.48 -44.64 -0.82
N GLY A 70 -4.43 -45.24 -1.38
CA GLY A 70 -4.55 -46.18 -2.52
C GLY A 70 -5.10 -45.53 -3.80
N GLY A 71 -4.95 -44.22 -3.95
CA GLY A 71 -5.45 -43.42 -5.07
C GLY A 71 -6.84 -42.80 -4.86
N SER A 72 -7.52 -43.09 -3.74
CA SER A 72 -8.80 -42.45 -3.41
C SER A 72 -8.62 -40.98 -3.03
N ARG A 73 -9.54 -40.10 -3.47
CA ARG A 73 -9.62 -38.68 -3.07
C ARG A 73 -10.17 -38.55 -1.64
N ASP A 74 -9.46 -39.12 -0.68
CA ASP A 74 -9.82 -39.07 0.74
C ASP A 74 -9.06 -37.94 1.44
N LEU A 75 -9.77 -37.02 2.09
CA LEU A 75 -9.17 -35.92 2.86
C LEU A 75 -8.23 -36.43 3.97
N THR A 76 -8.52 -37.61 4.55
CA THR A 76 -7.69 -38.24 5.59
C THR A 76 -6.29 -38.58 5.07
N ALA A 77 -6.11 -38.75 3.75
CA ALA A 77 -4.82 -39.01 3.15
C ALA A 77 -3.81 -37.89 3.42
N VAL A 78 -4.26 -36.63 3.36
CA VAL A 78 -3.44 -35.44 3.62
C VAL A 78 -2.97 -35.42 5.07
N ARG A 79 -3.89 -35.66 6.01
CA ARG A 79 -3.53 -35.76 7.44
C ARG A 79 -2.59 -36.93 7.70
N ASN A 80 -2.87 -38.12 7.16
CA ASN A 80 -2.00 -39.30 7.32
C ASN A 80 -0.60 -39.06 6.76
N PHE A 81 -0.49 -38.34 5.65
CA PHE A 81 0.80 -37.90 5.11
C PHE A 81 1.52 -36.97 6.08
N LEU A 82 0.85 -35.96 6.65
CA LEU A 82 1.47 -35.04 7.61
C LEU A 82 1.86 -35.73 8.93
N VAL A 83 1.08 -36.69 9.42
CA VAL A 83 1.47 -37.57 10.54
C VAL A 83 2.71 -38.39 10.18
N TYR A 84 2.79 -38.91 8.95
CA TYR A 84 3.98 -39.64 8.49
C TYR A 84 5.20 -38.72 8.46
N VAL A 85 5.07 -37.50 7.93
CA VAL A 85 6.11 -36.46 7.92
C VAL A 85 6.61 -36.21 9.34
N SER A 86 5.69 -35.97 10.30
CA SER A 86 6.03 -35.75 11.72
C SER A 86 6.90 -36.87 12.32
N GLY A 87 6.62 -38.13 11.99
CA GLY A 87 7.36 -39.27 12.53
C GLY A 87 8.60 -39.71 11.75
N HIS A 88 8.77 -39.30 10.49
CA HIS A 88 9.78 -39.89 9.59
C HIS A 88 10.66 -38.89 8.84
N TRP A 89 10.20 -37.64 8.68
CA TRP A 89 11.04 -36.57 8.16
C TRP A 89 11.86 -35.97 9.31
N GLY A 90 12.89 -35.19 8.97
CA GLY A 90 13.81 -34.66 9.99
C GLY A 90 13.15 -33.74 11.02
N ALA A 91 12.01 -33.12 10.68
CA ALA A 91 11.18 -32.29 11.57
C ALA A 91 9.79 -32.10 10.95
N ILE A 92 8.80 -31.73 11.78
CA ILE A 92 7.51 -31.20 11.32
C ILE A 92 7.76 -29.86 10.61
N PRO A 93 7.14 -29.60 9.44
CA PRO A 93 7.23 -28.30 8.79
C PRO A 93 6.61 -27.20 9.67
N ASP A 94 7.31 -26.07 9.82
CA ASP A 94 6.79 -24.91 10.54
C ASP A 94 5.54 -24.33 9.85
N TYR A 95 5.47 -24.48 8.52
CA TYR A 95 4.40 -23.98 7.67
C TYR A 95 3.86 -25.06 6.72
N VAL A 96 2.55 -25.18 6.67
CA VAL A 96 1.83 -26.02 5.69
C VAL A 96 0.90 -25.14 4.86
N VAL A 97 1.15 -25.07 3.55
CA VAL A 97 0.37 -24.25 2.62
C VAL A 97 -0.47 -25.14 1.73
N LEU A 98 -1.80 -24.99 1.85
CA LEU A 98 -2.76 -25.62 0.94
C LEU A 98 -2.92 -24.73 -0.28
N PHE A 99 -2.17 -25.01 -1.35
CA PHE A 99 -2.18 -24.24 -2.58
C PHE A 99 -3.23 -24.79 -3.54
N GLY A 100 -4.43 -24.24 -3.44
CA GLY A 100 -5.59 -24.58 -4.25
C GLY A 100 -6.90 -24.32 -3.51
N HIS A 101 -7.91 -23.89 -4.25
CA HIS A 101 -9.29 -23.81 -3.77
C HIS A 101 -9.84 -25.20 -3.42
N GLY A 102 -10.90 -25.23 -2.63
CA GLY A 102 -11.65 -26.45 -2.39
C GLY A 102 -13.01 -26.17 -1.79
N HIS A 103 -13.92 -27.11 -1.96
CA HIS A 103 -15.30 -27.04 -1.46
C HIS A 103 -15.71 -28.36 -0.84
N TYR A 104 -16.82 -28.39 -0.10
CA TYR A 104 -17.24 -29.61 0.58
C TYR A 104 -17.70 -30.75 -0.34
N ASP A 105 -18.20 -30.43 -1.54
CA ASP A 105 -18.69 -31.44 -2.50
C ASP A 105 -17.57 -32.13 -3.31
N PHE A 106 -16.52 -32.61 -2.66
CA PHE A 106 -15.35 -33.22 -3.35
C PHE A 106 -15.64 -34.58 -4.02
N LYS A 107 -16.82 -35.15 -3.76
CA LYS A 107 -17.33 -36.36 -4.42
C LYS A 107 -18.28 -36.06 -5.59
N ASP A 108 -18.51 -34.77 -5.88
CA ASP A 108 -19.35 -34.29 -6.97
C ASP A 108 -20.79 -34.86 -6.93
N HIS A 109 -21.40 -34.87 -5.75
CA HIS A 109 -22.80 -35.28 -5.59
C HIS A 109 -23.78 -34.20 -6.08
N MET A 110 -23.34 -32.93 -6.12
CA MET A 110 -24.14 -31.79 -6.60
C MET A 110 -23.95 -31.53 -8.09
N GLY A 111 -22.97 -32.16 -8.74
CA GLY A 111 -22.67 -31.97 -10.17
C GLY A 111 -22.13 -30.58 -10.49
N SER A 112 -21.35 -29.97 -9.58
CA SER A 112 -20.88 -28.58 -9.73
C SER A 112 -19.87 -28.42 -10.86
N LEU A 113 -19.17 -29.49 -11.24
CA LEU A 113 -18.04 -29.49 -12.19
C LEU A 113 -16.90 -28.53 -11.80
N GLU A 114 -16.95 -27.93 -10.60
CA GLU A 114 -15.88 -27.07 -10.07
C GLU A 114 -14.71 -27.95 -9.65
N ASP A 115 -13.50 -27.57 -10.05
CA ASP A 115 -12.30 -28.29 -9.64
C ASP A 115 -12.06 -28.13 -8.14
N ASN A 116 -11.95 -29.26 -7.45
CA ASN A 116 -11.63 -29.31 -6.04
C ASN A 116 -10.16 -29.69 -5.85
N HIS A 117 -9.28 -28.69 -5.88
CA HIS A 117 -7.83 -28.91 -5.82
C HIS A 117 -7.40 -29.54 -4.49
N ILE A 118 -7.91 -29.00 -3.37
CA ILE A 118 -7.62 -29.52 -2.03
C ILE A 118 -8.90 -29.44 -1.21
N PRO A 119 -9.64 -30.55 -1.02
CA PRO A 119 -10.87 -30.56 -0.24
C PRO A 119 -10.67 -29.99 1.17
N PRO A 120 -11.50 -29.06 1.66
CA PRO A 120 -11.50 -28.67 3.06
C PRO A 120 -12.14 -29.77 3.91
N PRO A 121 -11.66 -30.03 5.14
CA PRO A 121 -12.31 -30.95 6.07
C PRO A 121 -13.64 -30.35 6.53
N GLN A 122 -14.74 -31.06 6.23
CA GLN A 122 -16.05 -30.72 6.76
C GLN A 122 -16.45 -31.70 7.85
N MET A 123 -16.76 -31.17 9.03
CA MET A 123 -17.24 -31.92 10.19
C MET A 123 -18.63 -31.39 10.52
N GLU A 124 -19.65 -32.20 10.27
CA GLU A 124 -21.05 -31.80 10.35
C GLU A 124 -21.32 -30.47 9.58
N THR A 125 -21.52 -29.39 10.32
CA THR A 125 -21.81 -28.05 9.80
C THR A 125 -20.59 -27.13 9.80
N GLN A 126 -19.38 -27.61 10.10
CA GLN A 126 -18.17 -26.80 10.27
C GLN A 126 -17.09 -27.13 9.23
N CYS A 127 -16.28 -26.13 8.86
CA CYS A 127 -15.07 -26.30 8.04
C CYS A 127 -13.85 -26.04 8.93
N VAL A 128 -13.07 -27.08 9.23
CA VAL A 128 -11.96 -27.03 10.21
C VAL A 128 -10.64 -27.37 9.52
N GLN A 129 -9.90 -26.35 9.08
CA GLN A 129 -8.63 -26.57 8.36
C GLN A 129 -7.55 -27.19 9.25
N ASP A 130 -7.54 -26.86 10.55
CA ASP A 130 -6.52 -27.33 11.51
C ASP A 130 -6.47 -28.86 11.61
N TYR A 131 -7.56 -29.55 11.22
CA TYR A 131 -7.59 -31.00 11.10
C TYR A 131 -6.35 -31.58 10.39
N TYR A 132 -5.83 -30.89 9.38
CA TYR A 132 -4.65 -31.35 8.66
C TYR A 132 -3.36 -31.29 9.47
N VAL A 133 -3.27 -30.41 10.46
CA VAL A 133 -2.04 -30.11 11.22
C VAL A 133 -2.14 -30.37 12.71
N CYS A 134 -3.26 -30.94 13.19
CA CYS A 134 -3.36 -31.56 14.51
C CYS A 134 -2.93 -33.02 14.38
N LEU A 135 -1.68 -33.31 14.71
CA LEU A 135 -0.98 -34.57 14.40
C LEU A 135 -0.74 -35.44 15.63
N ASP A 136 -1.04 -34.95 16.83
CA ASP A 136 -0.69 -35.62 18.08
C ASP A 136 -1.56 -36.86 18.36
N SER A 137 -0.96 -37.82 19.09
CA SER A 137 -1.63 -39.07 19.44
C SER A 137 -2.78 -38.83 20.42
N GLY A 138 -4.00 -39.12 19.99
CA GLY A 138 -5.21 -38.96 20.80
C GLY A 138 -6.04 -37.73 20.42
N GLU A 139 -5.50 -36.86 19.58
CA GLU A 139 -6.27 -35.78 18.97
C GLU A 139 -7.30 -36.36 18.00
N VAL A 140 -8.51 -35.82 18.09
CA VAL A 140 -9.63 -36.21 17.25
C VAL A 140 -10.22 -34.95 16.67
N ALA A 141 -10.39 -34.94 15.36
CA ALA A 141 -11.06 -33.94 14.52
C ALA A 141 -12.05 -32.98 15.22
N ASP A 142 -12.96 -33.49 16.05
CA ASP A 142 -14.06 -32.75 16.69
C ASP A 142 -13.86 -32.47 18.19
N GLN A 143 -12.63 -32.63 18.72
CA GLN A 143 -12.34 -32.28 20.11
C GLN A 143 -12.04 -30.79 20.28
N ILE A 144 -12.50 -30.27 21.43
CA ILE A 144 -12.37 -28.88 21.87
C ILE A 144 -10.89 -28.47 22.11
N TYR A 145 -9.94 -29.41 22.17
CA TYR A 145 -8.55 -29.15 22.58
C TYR A 145 -7.52 -29.69 21.59
N ASN A 146 -7.77 -29.60 20.28
CA ASN A 146 -6.72 -29.94 19.31
C ASN A 146 -5.76 -28.76 19.16
N GLU A 147 -4.47 -29.06 19.14
CA GLU A 147 -3.38 -28.09 19.08
C GLU A 147 -2.70 -28.20 17.71
N PRO A 148 -2.84 -27.22 16.81
CA PRO A 148 -2.17 -27.29 15.51
C PRO A 148 -0.65 -27.24 15.67
N ASP A 149 0.04 -28.27 15.18
CA ASP A 149 1.50 -28.45 15.22
C ASP A 149 2.25 -27.59 14.20
N ALA A 150 1.54 -27.01 13.23
CA ALA A 150 2.11 -26.21 12.15
C ALA A 150 1.21 -25.02 11.80
N SER A 151 1.84 -23.95 11.30
CA SER A 151 1.12 -22.79 10.78
C SER A 151 0.49 -23.13 9.43
N ILE A 152 -0.82 -23.41 9.43
CA ILE A 152 -1.57 -23.73 8.23
C ILE A 152 -2.20 -22.49 7.58
N GLY A 153 -2.13 -22.41 6.26
CA GLY A 153 -2.86 -21.42 5.46
C GLY A 153 -3.22 -21.95 4.08
N ARG A 154 -4.26 -21.39 3.47
CA ARG A 154 -4.76 -21.82 2.16
C ARG A 154 -4.64 -20.71 1.14
N ILE A 155 -3.94 -20.94 0.03
CA ILE A 155 -3.98 -20.08 -1.15
C ILE A 155 -5.16 -20.54 -2.03
N PRO A 156 -6.29 -19.82 -2.08
CA PRO A 156 -7.56 -20.35 -2.58
C PRO A 156 -7.71 -20.22 -4.11
N ALA A 157 -6.67 -20.51 -4.90
CA ALA A 157 -6.73 -20.39 -6.36
C ALA A 157 -7.54 -21.52 -7.01
N LYS A 158 -8.48 -21.19 -7.90
CA LYS A 158 -9.27 -22.13 -8.72
C LYS A 158 -8.66 -22.36 -10.10
N THR A 159 -7.85 -21.43 -10.57
CA THR A 159 -7.21 -21.53 -11.89
C THR A 159 -5.73 -21.15 -11.84
N VAL A 160 -4.97 -21.53 -12.88
CA VAL A 160 -3.57 -21.12 -13.04
C VAL A 160 -3.42 -19.59 -13.09
N GLY A 161 -4.38 -18.88 -13.69
CA GLY A 161 -4.38 -17.41 -13.77
C GLY A 161 -4.51 -16.75 -12.39
N GLU A 162 -5.43 -17.26 -11.57
CA GLU A 162 -5.60 -16.79 -10.18
C GLU A 162 -4.39 -17.17 -9.31
N ALA A 163 -3.85 -18.39 -9.46
CA ALA A 163 -2.65 -18.81 -8.76
C ALA A 163 -1.47 -17.89 -9.06
N ARG A 164 -1.27 -17.55 -10.34
CA ARG A 164 -0.26 -16.57 -10.76
C ARG A 164 -0.48 -15.22 -10.11
N ALA A 165 -1.71 -14.70 -10.13
CA ALA A 165 -2.03 -13.41 -9.55
C ALA A 165 -1.71 -13.35 -8.05
N ILE A 166 -2.04 -14.39 -7.29
CA ILE A 166 -1.71 -14.45 -5.85
C ILE A 166 -0.20 -14.52 -5.63
N VAL A 167 0.52 -15.38 -6.37
CA VAL A 167 1.98 -15.51 -6.26
C VAL A 167 2.68 -14.20 -6.64
N ASP A 168 2.21 -13.51 -7.67
CA ASP A 168 2.73 -12.20 -8.06
C ASP A 168 2.53 -11.16 -6.95
N LYS A 169 1.38 -11.15 -6.26
CA LYS A 169 1.16 -10.28 -5.08
C LYS A 169 2.14 -10.59 -3.94
N ILE A 170 2.41 -11.87 -3.66
CA ILE A 170 3.38 -12.28 -2.63
C ILE A 170 4.78 -11.80 -3.00
N ILE A 171 5.21 -12.01 -4.24
CA ILE A 171 6.52 -11.54 -4.74
C ILE A 171 6.61 -10.01 -4.67
N GLU A 172 5.57 -9.30 -5.09
CA GLU A 172 5.50 -7.84 -5.03
C GLU A 172 5.53 -7.30 -3.59
N LEU A 173 5.07 -8.08 -2.61
CA LEU A 173 5.10 -7.69 -1.19
C LEU A 173 6.47 -7.97 -0.55
N GLU A 174 7.13 -9.07 -0.90
CA GLU A 174 8.29 -9.59 -0.16
C GLU A 174 9.64 -9.36 -0.86
N ALA A 175 9.68 -9.27 -2.19
CA ALA A 175 10.94 -9.18 -2.93
C ALA A 175 11.64 -7.83 -2.67
N PRO A 176 12.88 -7.81 -2.14
CA PRO A 176 13.55 -6.56 -1.74
C PRO A 176 13.64 -5.48 -2.84
N GLY A 177 13.82 -5.88 -4.11
CA GLY A 177 13.92 -4.95 -5.25
C GLY A 177 12.58 -4.54 -5.88
N VAL A 178 11.45 -5.07 -5.39
CA VAL A 178 10.11 -4.81 -5.95
C VAL A 178 9.19 -4.18 -4.92
N ALA A 179 9.32 -4.61 -3.66
CA ALA A 179 8.42 -4.27 -2.57
C ALA A 179 8.40 -2.79 -2.21
N ASP A 180 7.20 -2.29 -1.91
CA ASP A 180 7.02 -1.01 -1.25
C ASP A 180 7.22 -1.21 0.27
N TRP A 181 8.35 -0.74 0.78
CA TRP A 181 8.71 -0.79 2.21
C TRP A 181 8.22 0.41 3.03
N GLY A 182 7.43 1.29 2.40
CA GLY A 182 7.03 2.56 2.97
C GLY A 182 6.10 2.50 4.18
N ALA A 183 5.67 3.70 4.61
CA ALA A 183 4.89 3.93 5.83
C ALA A 183 3.57 3.19 5.92
N TRP A 184 3.00 2.74 4.80
CA TRP A 184 1.76 1.95 4.77
C TRP A 184 1.87 0.68 5.64
N ARG A 185 3.09 0.14 5.80
CA ARG A 185 3.39 -1.01 6.67
C ARG A 185 3.21 -0.74 8.17
N ASN A 186 3.09 0.52 8.57
CA ASN A 186 2.89 0.98 9.95
C ASN A 186 1.45 1.44 10.23
N ARG A 187 0.53 1.21 9.29
CA ARG A 187 -0.87 1.65 9.39
C ARG A 187 -1.82 0.49 9.62
N VAL A 188 -2.76 0.66 10.53
CA VAL A 188 -3.85 -0.28 10.81
C VAL A 188 -5.19 0.43 10.62
N LEU A 189 -6.06 -0.14 9.79
CA LEU A 189 -7.45 0.28 9.66
C LEU A 189 -8.32 -0.57 10.58
N LEU A 190 -9.11 0.08 11.43
CA LEU A 190 -10.09 -0.53 12.30
C LEU A 190 -11.49 -0.11 11.84
N ALA A 191 -12.33 -1.08 11.49
CA ALA A 191 -13.70 -0.89 11.10
C ALA A 191 -14.64 -1.59 12.08
N ALA A 192 -15.73 -0.94 12.44
CA ALA A 192 -16.70 -1.49 13.39
C ALA A 192 -18.11 -1.13 12.98
N ASP A 193 -18.98 -2.15 13.01
CA ASP A 193 -20.41 -2.02 12.82
C ASP A 193 -21.07 -1.12 13.88
N ASP A 194 -22.29 -0.68 13.59
CA ASP A 194 -23.10 0.10 14.54
C ASP A 194 -24.05 -0.77 15.37
N ASP A 195 -25.03 -0.13 16.02
CA ASP A 195 -26.04 -0.73 16.87
C ASP A 195 -27.38 -0.99 16.14
N MET A 196 -27.37 -1.11 14.81
CA MET A 196 -28.55 -1.34 13.99
C MET A 196 -28.38 -2.55 13.06
N GLN A 197 -29.46 -3.30 12.85
CA GLN A 197 -29.60 -4.29 11.78
C GLN A 197 -30.78 -3.88 10.91
N GLY A 198 -30.51 -3.03 9.92
CA GLY A 198 -31.53 -2.38 9.10
C GLY A 198 -32.46 -1.44 9.88
N HIS A 199 -33.60 -1.96 10.35
CA HIS A 199 -34.59 -1.20 11.13
C HIS A 199 -34.64 -1.55 12.61
N GLU A 200 -33.95 -2.62 13.02
CA GLU A 200 -33.99 -3.14 14.38
C GLU A 200 -32.72 -2.76 15.14
N GLU A 201 -32.85 -2.58 16.45
CA GLU A 201 -31.71 -2.32 17.34
C GLU A 201 -30.90 -3.60 17.53
N ASP A 202 -29.59 -3.49 17.34
CA ASP A 202 -28.66 -4.58 17.60
C ASP A 202 -28.29 -4.65 19.09
N ASN A 203 -28.71 -5.76 19.71
CA ASN A 203 -28.49 -6.05 21.12
C ASN A 203 -27.25 -6.93 21.37
N ILE A 204 -26.40 -7.17 20.36
CA ILE A 204 -25.16 -7.92 20.52
C ILE A 204 -24.20 -7.21 21.47
N ARG A 205 -23.59 -7.98 22.38
CA ARG A 205 -22.58 -7.51 23.34
C ARG A 205 -21.38 -8.47 23.35
N PRO A 206 -20.14 -7.97 23.51
CA PRO A 206 -19.73 -6.56 23.48
C PRO A 206 -20.09 -5.89 22.15
N ALA A 207 -20.39 -4.59 22.18
CA ALA A 207 -20.68 -3.84 20.96
C ALA A 207 -19.44 -3.82 20.06
N HIS A 208 -19.63 -3.84 18.75
CA HIS A 208 -18.55 -4.03 17.78
C HIS A 208 -17.42 -2.98 17.90
N TYR A 209 -17.76 -1.72 18.15
CA TYR A 209 -16.76 -0.67 18.37
C TYR A 209 -15.93 -0.90 19.64
N ILE A 210 -16.50 -1.48 20.71
CA ILE A 210 -15.78 -1.78 21.96
C ILE A 210 -14.71 -2.84 21.68
N SER A 211 -15.06 -3.89 20.94
CA SER A 211 -14.10 -4.93 20.57
C SER A 211 -13.00 -4.39 19.66
N SER A 212 -13.35 -3.49 18.74
CA SER A 212 -12.40 -2.77 17.89
C SER A 212 -11.45 -1.86 18.71
N GLU A 213 -11.97 -1.15 19.72
CA GLU A 213 -11.14 -0.37 20.66
C GLU A 213 -10.22 -1.27 21.50
N ALA A 214 -10.69 -2.44 21.94
CA ALA A 214 -9.85 -3.38 22.67
C ALA A 214 -8.65 -3.87 21.83
N VAL A 215 -8.83 -4.02 20.51
CA VAL A 215 -7.73 -4.29 19.57
C VAL A 215 -6.83 -3.07 19.39
N ALA A 216 -7.39 -1.86 19.31
CA ALA A 216 -6.62 -0.61 19.27
C ALA A 216 -5.67 -0.47 20.47
N ASP A 217 -6.16 -0.80 21.68
CA ASP A 217 -5.39 -0.77 22.92
C ASP A 217 -4.25 -1.80 22.92
N VAL A 218 -4.50 -3.01 22.42
CA VAL A 218 -3.45 -4.04 22.26
C VAL A 218 -2.35 -3.56 21.33
N ILE A 219 -2.73 -3.02 20.16
CA ILE A 219 -1.77 -2.57 19.15
C ILE A 219 -0.93 -1.40 19.67
N THR A 220 -1.58 -0.37 20.23
CA THR A 220 -0.89 0.84 20.70
C THR A 220 -0.11 0.61 21.99
N GLY A 221 -0.57 -0.31 22.85
CA GLY A 221 0.18 -0.77 24.02
C GLY A 221 1.45 -1.52 23.65
N ALA A 222 1.43 -2.31 22.57
CA ALA A 222 2.61 -2.99 22.06
C ALA A 222 3.55 -2.05 21.29
N ARG A 223 2.98 -1.18 20.43
CA ARG A 223 3.71 -0.27 19.53
C ARG A 223 2.96 1.05 19.37
N GLY A 224 3.23 2.01 20.27
CA GLY A 224 2.52 3.30 20.29
C GLY A 224 2.72 4.19 19.05
N PHE A 225 3.71 3.91 18.21
CA PHE A 225 3.96 4.61 16.95
C PHE A 225 3.13 4.08 15.78
N VAL A 226 2.32 3.03 15.96
CA VAL A 226 1.42 2.52 14.90
C VAL A 226 0.32 3.54 14.65
N GLU A 227 0.11 3.88 13.38
CA GLU A 227 -0.95 4.80 12.95
C GLU A 227 -2.26 4.04 12.82
N LEU A 228 -3.25 4.40 13.66
CA LEU A 228 -4.59 3.86 13.58
C LEU A 228 -5.50 4.73 12.72
N LEU A 229 -6.19 4.11 11.77
CA LEU A 229 -7.33 4.67 11.04
C LEU A 229 -8.60 4.01 11.57
N LYS A 230 -9.68 4.75 11.76
CA LYS A 230 -10.95 4.22 12.28
C LYS A 230 -12.12 4.57 11.37
N ILE A 231 -12.94 3.58 11.04
CA ILE A 231 -14.18 3.69 10.29
C ILE A 231 -15.28 2.98 11.09
N TYR A 232 -15.84 3.70 12.07
CA TYR A 232 -16.94 3.17 12.88
C TYR A 232 -18.25 3.73 12.36
N LEU A 233 -19.24 2.88 12.16
CA LEU A 233 -20.42 3.23 11.37
C LEU A 233 -21.27 4.33 12.01
N TYR A 234 -21.19 4.54 13.32
CA TYR A 234 -21.82 5.68 14.01
C TYR A 234 -21.40 7.04 13.43
N GLU A 235 -20.22 7.14 12.83
CA GLU A 235 -19.72 8.36 12.19
C GLU A 235 -20.29 8.59 10.78
N PHE A 236 -21.17 7.77 10.23
CA PHE A 236 -21.64 7.90 8.84
C PHE A 236 -23.16 7.90 8.73
N GLU A 237 -23.71 8.79 7.90
CA GLU A 237 -25.16 8.93 7.74
C GLU A 237 -25.77 7.81 6.88
N TRP A 238 -27.03 7.48 7.16
CA TRP A 238 -27.82 6.60 6.31
C TRP A 238 -28.24 7.30 5.02
N ASN A 239 -28.20 6.57 3.91
CA ASN A 239 -28.92 6.96 2.70
C ASN A 239 -30.40 6.52 2.76
N VAL A 240 -31.16 6.83 1.70
CA VAL A 240 -32.60 6.52 1.60
C VAL A 240 -32.92 5.02 1.59
N VAL A 241 -31.95 4.16 1.29
CA VAL A 241 -32.09 2.69 1.31
C VAL A 241 -31.39 2.04 2.52
N LYS A 242 -31.09 2.83 3.57
CA LYS A 242 -30.44 2.35 4.80
C LYS A 242 -29.09 1.69 4.58
N GLN A 243 -28.27 2.29 3.71
CA GLN A 243 -26.85 1.97 3.56
C GLN A 243 -25.99 3.17 3.95
N LYS A 244 -24.69 2.93 4.17
CA LYS A 244 -23.70 3.96 4.51
C LYS A 244 -22.60 4.07 3.42
N PRO A 245 -22.93 4.60 2.22
CA PRO A 245 -21.98 4.65 1.10
C PRO A 245 -20.73 5.49 1.37
N GLU A 246 -20.81 6.49 2.26
CA GLU A 246 -19.62 7.26 2.68
C GLU A 246 -18.64 6.41 3.51
N ALA A 247 -19.14 5.45 4.30
CA ALA A 247 -18.30 4.52 5.04
C ALA A 247 -17.59 3.56 4.09
N ASN A 248 -18.31 3.03 3.10
CA ASN A 248 -17.74 2.22 2.02
C ASN A 248 -16.63 2.97 1.26
N LEU A 249 -16.91 4.20 0.83
CA LEU A 249 -15.91 5.03 0.15
C LEU A 249 -14.69 5.30 1.03
N ALA A 250 -14.88 5.63 2.32
CA ALA A 250 -13.78 5.84 3.26
C ALA A 250 -12.94 4.58 3.46
N LEU A 251 -13.56 3.40 3.47
CA LEU A 251 -12.91 2.11 3.66
C LEU A 251 -12.06 1.74 2.44
N VAL A 252 -12.64 1.80 1.25
CA VAL A 252 -11.91 1.56 -0.01
C VAL A 252 -10.77 2.56 -0.17
N ASN A 253 -10.99 3.84 0.12
CA ASN A 253 -9.94 4.86 0.05
C ASN A 253 -8.82 4.61 1.06
N SER A 254 -9.14 4.11 2.25
CA SER A 254 -8.12 3.76 3.26
C SER A 254 -7.26 2.57 2.80
N ILE A 255 -7.89 1.54 2.20
CA ILE A 255 -7.17 0.41 1.59
C ILE A 255 -6.28 0.89 0.44
N ASN A 256 -6.81 1.73 -0.45
CA ASN A 256 -6.07 2.32 -1.59
C ASN A 256 -4.92 3.23 -1.13
N GLY A 257 -5.10 3.96 -0.03
CA GLY A 257 -4.05 4.75 0.62
C GLY A 257 -2.93 3.91 1.25
N GLY A 258 -3.14 2.61 1.38
CA GLY A 258 -2.19 1.64 1.91
C GLY A 258 -2.28 1.51 3.43
N VAL A 259 -2.66 0.31 3.88
CA VAL A 259 -2.63 -0.14 5.27
C VAL A 259 -2.06 -1.56 5.33
N ALA A 260 -1.34 -1.89 6.40
CA ALA A 260 -0.79 -3.23 6.59
C ALA A 260 -1.87 -4.22 7.03
N TYR A 261 -2.80 -3.74 7.87
CA TYR A 261 -3.86 -4.53 8.47
C TYR A 261 -5.17 -3.77 8.35
N ALA A 262 -6.24 -4.47 7.99
CA ALA A 262 -7.61 -3.98 8.09
C ALA A 262 -8.44 -4.96 8.92
N ASN A 263 -8.94 -4.49 10.04
CA ASN A 263 -9.73 -5.24 11.00
C ASN A 263 -11.19 -4.82 10.92
N TYR A 264 -12.11 -5.79 10.94
CA TYR A 264 -13.53 -5.54 11.00
C TYR A 264 -14.20 -6.36 12.10
N PHE A 265 -14.99 -5.70 12.94
CA PHE A 265 -15.95 -6.31 13.85
C PHE A 265 -17.37 -5.94 13.43
N GLY A 266 -18.24 -6.93 13.28
CA GLY A 266 -19.62 -6.66 12.87
C GLY A 266 -20.36 -7.85 12.32
N HIS A 267 -21.52 -7.55 11.72
CA HIS A 267 -22.30 -8.51 10.95
C HIS A 267 -21.67 -8.81 9.61
N GLY A 268 -21.97 -9.99 9.09
CA GLY A 268 -21.36 -10.45 7.87
C GLY A 268 -22.16 -11.56 7.24
N ALA A 269 -22.10 -11.56 5.92
CA ALA A 269 -22.54 -12.65 5.08
C ALA A 269 -21.37 -13.04 4.17
N PRO A 270 -21.44 -14.20 3.49
CA PRO A 270 -20.35 -14.62 2.61
C PRO A 270 -19.87 -13.54 1.65
N GLY A 271 -20.74 -12.69 1.09
CA GLY A 271 -20.35 -11.66 0.12
C GLY A 271 -20.14 -10.23 0.63
N LEU A 272 -20.34 -9.93 1.92
CA LEU A 272 -20.34 -8.54 2.41
C LEU A 272 -20.06 -8.37 3.91
N TRP A 273 -19.66 -7.15 4.28
CA TRP A 273 -19.63 -6.61 5.65
C TRP A 273 -20.80 -5.66 5.90
N ALA A 274 -21.45 -5.85 7.06
CA ALA A 274 -22.56 -5.04 7.60
C ALA A 274 -23.83 -5.00 6.73
N ASP A 275 -25.00 -4.84 7.34
CA ASP A 275 -26.26 -4.61 6.59
C ASP A 275 -26.21 -3.29 5.79
N GLU A 276 -25.29 -2.41 6.15
CA GLU A 276 -25.01 -1.09 5.58
C GLU A 276 -24.17 -1.17 4.29
N HIS A 277 -23.68 -2.37 3.94
CA HIS A 277 -22.89 -2.68 2.75
C HIS A 277 -21.57 -1.90 2.68
N ILE A 278 -20.78 -1.96 3.75
CA ILE A 278 -19.55 -1.16 3.86
C ILE A 278 -18.37 -1.77 3.11
N LEU A 279 -18.44 -3.06 2.76
CA LEU A 279 -17.55 -3.72 1.83
C LEU A 279 -18.27 -4.92 1.20
N LYS A 280 -18.29 -5.01 -0.13
CA LYS A 280 -18.83 -6.14 -0.90
C LYS A 280 -17.82 -6.62 -1.94
N ILE A 281 -18.09 -7.80 -2.53
CA ILE A 281 -17.26 -8.37 -3.61
C ILE A 281 -17.14 -7.39 -4.78
N GLU A 282 -18.21 -6.67 -5.15
CA GLU A 282 -18.18 -5.74 -6.29
C GLU A 282 -17.23 -4.55 -6.06
N ASP A 283 -17.02 -4.16 -4.80
CA ASP A 283 -16.17 -3.01 -4.46
C ASP A 283 -14.68 -3.32 -4.68
N ILE A 284 -14.30 -4.61 -4.75
CA ILE A 284 -12.92 -5.05 -5.06
C ILE A 284 -12.44 -4.46 -6.40
N GLY A 285 -13.35 -4.31 -7.38
CA GLY A 285 -13.04 -3.72 -8.69
C GLY A 285 -12.60 -2.25 -8.60
N SER A 286 -12.88 -1.56 -7.50
CA SER A 286 -12.46 -0.17 -7.24
C SER A 286 -11.16 -0.07 -6.42
N MET A 287 -10.59 -1.20 -5.99
CA MET A 287 -9.32 -1.22 -5.28
C MET A 287 -8.14 -0.94 -6.22
N ARG A 288 -7.19 -0.14 -5.74
CA ARG A 288 -6.01 0.37 -6.45
C ARG A 288 -4.78 0.32 -5.53
N ASN A 289 -4.66 -0.74 -4.72
CA ASN A 289 -3.66 -0.90 -3.68
C ASN A 289 -2.51 -1.86 -4.07
N ARG A 290 -2.11 -1.86 -5.35
CA ARG A 290 -1.00 -2.69 -5.83
C ARG A 290 0.26 -2.48 -5.00
N LYS A 291 0.97 -3.58 -4.67
CA LYS A 291 2.12 -3.65 -3.74
C LYS A 291 1.82 -3.30 -2.27
N ARG A 292 0.62 -2.83 -1.94
CA ARG A 292 0.18 -2.42 -0.60
C ARG A 292 -1.01 -3.26 -0.15
N TYR A 293 -0.81 -4.57 -0.19
CA TYR A 293 -1.85 -5.56 0.06
C TYR A 293 -2.02 -5.76 1.58
N PRO A 294 -3.15 -5.33 2.18
CA PRO A 294 -3.38 -5.53 3.59
C PRO A 294 -3.61 -7.00 3.92
N VAL A 295 -3.40 -7.33 5.19
CA VAL A 295 -4.03 -8.49 5.83
C VAL A 295 -5.41 -8.06 6.31
N ILE A 296 -6.44 -8.78 5.90
CA ILE A 296 -7.82 -8.47 6.27
C ILE A 296 -8.29 -9.47 7.33
N THR A 297 -8.70 -8.98 8.49
CA THR A 297 -9.28 -9.83 9.55
C THR A 297 -10.75 -9.47 9.74
N SER A 298 -11.65 -10.43 9.49
CA SER A 298 -13.09 -10.26 9.66
C SER A 298 -13.55 -11.08 10.85
N PHE A 299 -13.75 -10.40 11.98
CA PHE A 299 -14.32 -10.97 13.19
C PHE A 299 -15.84 -10.92 13.12
N SER A 300 -16.37 -11.71 12.19
CA SER A 300 -17.75 -11.69 11.72
C SER A 300 -18.18 -13.07 11.20
N CYS A 301 -19.49 -13.32 11.15
CA CYS A 301 -20.07 -14.58 10.69
C CYS A 301 -19.83 -14.81 9.19
N SER A 302 -19.34 -16.00 8.82
CA SER A 302 -19.39 -16.57 7.46
C SER A 302 -18.76 -15.76 6.31
N VAL A 303 -18.12 -14.63 6.57
CA VAL A 303 -17.39 -13.81 5.57
C VAL A 303 -16.26 -14.62 4.90
N GLY A 304 -15.77 -15.65 5.59
CA GLY A 304 -14.75 -16.58 5.10
C GLY A 304 -15.29 -17.87 4.53
N ARG A 305 -16.58 -17.97 4.21
CA ARG A 305 -17.22 -19.23 3.79
C ARG A 305 -16.89 -19.60 2.32
N PHE A 306 -15.60 -19.81 2.06
CA PHE A 306 -15.03 -20.15 0.74
C PHE A 306 -15.44 -21.55 0.23
N ASP A 307 -15.94 -22.42 1.12
CA ASP A 307 -16.11 -23.85 0.85
C ASP A 307 -17.43 -24.23 0.14
N ILE A 308 -18.23 -23.24 -0.28
CA ILE A 308 -19.51 -23.47 -1.00
C ILE A 308 -19.24 -23.64 -2.50
N PRO A 309 -19.61 -24.79 -3.12
CA PRO A 309 -19.49 -24.98 -4.55
C PRO A 309 -20.27 -23.92 -5.34
N GLY A 310 -19.63 -23.31 -6.34
CA GLY A 310 -20.25 -22.32 -7.23
C GLY A 310 -20.48 -20.93 -6.61
N HIS A 311 -20.02 -20.69 -5.39
CA HIS A 311 -20.13 -19.39 -4.72
C HIS A 311 -18.76 -18.88 -4.29
N GLU A 312 -18.62 -17.56 -4.24
CA GLU A 312 -17.45 -16.87 -3.74
C GLU A 312 -17.79 -16.20 -2.41
N SER A 313 -16.85 -16.20 -1.48
CA SER A 313 -16.89 -15.36 -0.29
C SER A 313 -16.06 -14.10 -0.50
N LEU A 314 -16.30 -13.09 0.31
CA LEU A 314 -15.58 -11.83 0.28
C LEU A 314 -14.09 -12.07 0.56
N SER A 315 -13.78 -12.95 1.52
CA SER A 315 -12.41 -13.23 1.92
C SER A 315 -11.58 -13.91 0.83
N ASP A 316 -12.12 -14.92 0.12
CA ASP A 316 -11.39 -15.53 -0.98
C ASP A 316 -11.34 -14.64 -2.23
N ALA A 317 -12.40 -13.86 -2.51
CA ALA A 317 -12.38 -12.88 -3.59
C ALA A 317 -11.31 -11.80 -3.38
N LEU A 318 -11.18 -11.27 -2.15
CA LEU A 318 -10.14 -10.30 -1.79
C LEU A 318 -8.73 -10.87 -1.98
N VAL A 319 -8.49 -12.12 -1.60
CA VAL A 319 -7.19 -12.78 -1.75
C VAL A 319 -6.90 -13.10 -3.23
N ARG A 320 -7.90 -13.52 -4.02
CA ARG A 320 -7.74 -13.83 -5.45
C ARG A 320 -7.62 -12.61 -6.37
N ALA A 321 -8.05 -11.43 -5.92
CA ALA A 321 -8.05 -10.21 -6.71
C ALA A 321 -6.64 -9.91 -7.31
N PRO A 322 -6.52 -9.75 -8.64
CA PRO A 322 -5.24 -9.48 -9.29
C PRO A 322 -4.78 -8.04 -9.03
N SER A 323 -3.51 -7.85 -8.66
CA SER A 323 -2.90 -6.53 -8.42
C SER A 323 -3.64 -5.61 -7.42
N ALA A 324 -4.58 -6.15 -6.63
CA ALA A 324 -5.39 -5.43 -5.66
C ALA A 324 -5.90 -6.40 -4.57
N GLY A 325 -6.75 -5.90 -3.66
CA GLY A 325 -7.35 -6.70 -2.60
C GLY A 325 -6.36 -6.99 -1.47
N ALA A 326 -6.46 -8.17 -0.87
CA ALA A 326 -5.68 -8.57 0.31
C ALA A 326 -4.51 -9.48 -0.04
N ILE A 327 -3.48 -9.53 0.81
CA ILE A 327 -2.46 -10.58 0.75
C ILE A 327 -2.87 -11.83 1.52
N ALA A 328 -3.65 -11.64 2.59
CA ALA A 328 -4.22 -12.70 3.39
C ALA A 328 -5.53 -12.24 4.02
N ALA A 329 -6.44 -13.18 4.28
CA ALA A 329 -7.68 -12.98 5.01
C ALA A 329 -7.83 -14.00 6.14
N ILE A 330 -8.22 -13.54 7.33
CA ILE A 330 -8.56 -14.40 8.47
C ILE A 330 -10.02 -14.12 8.84
N SER A 331 -10.85 -15.14 8.76
CA SER A 331 -12.31 -14.98 8.84
C SER A 331 -13.00 -16.28 9.21
N SER A 332 -14.15 -16.17 9.89
CA SER A 332 -14.96 -17.37 10.18
C SER A 332 -15.61 -17.91 8.91
N THR A 333 -15.57 -19.23 8.75
CA THR A 333 -16.27 -19.98 7.71
C THR A 333 -17.73 -20.24 8.08
N ARG A 334 -18.13 -19.99 9.33
CA ARG A 334 -19.46 -20.30 9.91
C ARG A 334 -19.94 -19.18 10.82
N LEU A 335 -20.97 -19.44 11.64
CA LEU A 335 -21.42 -18.51 12.66
C LEU A 335 -20.31 -18.28 13.68
N ALA A 336 -20.24 -17.06 14.19
CA ALA A 336 -19.26 -16.62 15.18
C ALA A 336 -19.93 -15.67 16.17
N TYR A 337 -19.43 -15.61 17.41
CA TYR A 337 -20.02 -14.79 18.47
C TYR A 337 -19.11 -13.63 18.87
N ALA A 338 -19.70 -12.46 19.13
CA ALA A 338 -18.96 -11.22 19.39
C ALA A 338 -17.90 -11.32 20.51
N GLY A 339 -18.23 -11.96 21.64
CA GLY A 339 -17.26 -12.14 22.73
C GLY A 339 -16.07 -13.03 22.35
N ALA A 340 -16.32 -14.16 21.69
CA ALA A 340 -15.26 -15.07 21.22
C ALA A 340 -14.39 -14.41 20.12
N ASN A 341 -15.04 -13.62 19.25
CA ASN A 341 -14.39 -12.82 18.23
C ASN A 341 -13.42 -11.80 18.83
N GLU A 342 -13.85 -11.05 19.85
CA GLU A 342 -12.98 -10.10 20.56
C GLU A 342 -11.77 -10.80 21.17
N ALA A 343 -11.99 -11.92 21.86
CA ALA A 343 -10.92 -12.67 22.51
C ALA A 343 -9.86 -13.15 21.49
N LEU A 344 -10.31 -13.79 20.40
CA LEU A 344 -9.42 -14.26 19.33
C LEU A 344 -8.66 -13.10 18.67
N ALA A 345 -9.33 -11.98 18.41
CA ALA A 345 -8.70 -10.81 17.82
C ALA A 345 -7.61 -10.22 18.70
N ARG A 346 -7.90 -10.03 20.00
CA ARG A 346 -6.94 -9.50 20.96
C ARG A 346 -5.73 -10.41 21.09
N ALA A 347 -5.94 -11.73 21.17
CA ALA A 347 -4.85 -12.70 21.20
C ALA A 347 -4.01 -12.61 19.91
N PHE A 348 -4.65 -12.62 18.73
CA PHE A 348 -3.97 -12.51 17.44
C PHE A 348 -3.11 -11.25 17.32
N TYR A 349 -3.68 -10.06 17.59
CA TYR A 349 -2.95 -8.81 17.51
C TYR A 349 -1.86 -8.68 18.58
N SER A 350 -2.04 -9.29 19.77
CA SER A 350 -1.01 -9.34 20.82
C SER A 350 0.22 -10.13 20.35
N TYR A 351 0.02 -11.32 19.80
CA TYR A 351 1.12 -12.13 19.26
C TYR A 351 1.75 -11.49 18.03
N LEU A 352 0.95 -10.97 17.11
CA LEU A 352 1.42 -10.34 15.87
C LEU A 352 2.30 -9.10 16.14
N PHE A 353 1.94 -8.28 17.13
CA PHE A 353 2.67 -7.06 17.48
C PHE A 353 3.73 -7.27 18.58
N SER A 354 3.87 -8.51 19.09
CA SER A 354 4.93 -8.87 20.04
C SER A 354 6.33 -8.61 19.48
N HIS A 355 7.31 -8.48 20.37
CA HIS A 355 8.70 -8.28 19.99
C HIS A 355 9.33 -9.63 19.63
N ALA A 356 10.13 -9.67 18.56
CA ALA A 356 11.01 -10.81 18.33
C ALA A 356 12.00 -10.91 19.50
N ALA A 357 12.13 -12.09 20.11
CA ALA A 357 12.94 -12.30 21.31
C ALA A 357 14.41 -11.83 21.16
N ASP A 358 14.94 -11.80 19.93
CA ASP A 358 16.35 -11.51 19.62
C ASP A 358 16.56 -10.53 18.44
N GLY A 359 15.61 -9.64 18.15
CA GLY A 359 15.72 -8.72 16.99
C GLY A 359 15.60 -9.42 15.62
N GLY A 360 15.08 -10.65 15.61
CA GLY A 360 14.74 -11.41 14.40
C GLY A 360 13.49 -10.89 13.68
N LEU A 361 12.95 -11.68 12.73
CA LEU A 361 11.65 -11.38 12.13
C LEU A 361 10.57 -11.36 13.24
N PRO A 362 9.63 -10.41 13.21
CA PRO A 362 8.45 -10.53 14.05
C PRO A 362 7.66 -11.79 13.65
N PRO A 363 6.82 -12.32 14.55
CA PRO A 363 5.99 -13.48 14.25
C PRO A 363 5.30 -13.33 12.89
N THR A 364 5.34 -14.41 12.11
CA THR A 364 4.57 -14.49 10.86
C THR A 364 3.08 -14.49 11.15
N LEU A 365 2.26 -14.18 10.13
CA LEU A 365 0.81 -14.17 10.28
C LEU A 365 0.27 -15.52 10.76
N GLY A 366 0.81 -16.63 10.23
CA GLY A 366 0.44 -17.98 10.63
C GLY A 366 0.82 -18.30 12.07
N GLN A 367 2.05 -17.94 12.50
CA GLN A 367 2.49 -18.15 13.88
C GLN A 367 1.64 -17.36 14.87
N ALA A 368 1.32 -16.09 14.56
CA ALA A 368 0.46 -15.28 15.41
C ALA A 368 -0.97 -15.85 15.49
N PHE A 369 -1.49 -16.39 14.38
CA PHE A 369 -2.82 -17.00 14.35
C PHE A 369 -2.87 -18.32 15.12
N VAL A 370 -1.89 -19.22 14.94
CA VAL A 370 -1.79 -20.46 15.72
C VAL A 370 -1.64 -20.16 17.21
N ALA A 371 -0.72 -19.27 17.59
CA ALA A 371 -0.52 -18.89 18.99
C ALA A 371 -1.78 -18.29 19.63
N ALA A 372 -2.56 -17.53 18.86
CA ALA A 372 -3.84 -17.00 19.33
C ALA A 372 -4.88 -18.11 19.57
N LYS A 373 -4.99 -19.08 18.66
CA LYS A 373 -5.93 -20.21 18.81
C LYS A 373 -5.58 -21.07 20.02
N LEU A 374 -4.29 -21.23 20.31
CA LEU A 374 -3.76 -21.97 21.47
C LEU A 374 -3.85 -21.20 22.80
N ASP A 375 -4.36 -19.96 22.82
CA ASP A 375 -4.59 -19.25 24.08
C ASP A 375 -5.87 -19.74 24.77
N HIS A 376 -5.77 -20.88 25.45
CA HIS A 376 -6.85 -21.49 26.23
C HIS A 376 -7.32 -20.65 27.43
N SER A 377 -6.60 -19.57 27.77
CA SER A 377 -6.97 -18.72 28.91
C SER A 377 -8.06 -17.71 28.57
N THR A 378 -8.13 -17.30 27.30
CA THR A 378 -9.07 -16.26 26.84
C THR A 378 -9.89 -16.67 25.61
N VAL A 379 -9.35 -17.52 24.73
CA VAL A 379 -9.97 -17.83 23.44
C VAL A 379 -10.90 -19.04 23.56
N ASP A 380 -12.13 -18.85 23.08
CA ASP A 380 -13.13 -19.91 22.97
C ASP A 380 -12.73 -20.93 21.89
N GLN A 381 -12.43 -22.14 22.35
CA GLN A 381 -11.91 -23.20 21.49
C GLN A 381 -12.95 -23.80 20.53
N ASP A 382 -14.24 -23.73 20.86
CA ASP A 382 -15.30 -24.19 19.96
C ASP A 382 -15.56 -23.17 18.84
N GLN A 383 -15.33 -21.89 19.11
CA GLN A 383 -15.53 -20.82 18.12
C GLN A 383 -14.32 -20.61 17.21
N GLN A 384 -13.11 -20.64 17.75
CA GLN A 384 -11.88 -20.39 16.97
C GLN A 384 -11.68 -21.37 15.81
N LYS A 385 -12.11 -22.64 15.97
CA LYS A 385 -11.89 -23.69 14.95
C LYS A 385 -12.62 -23.42 13.64
N THR A 386 -13.61 -22.53 13.66
CA THR A 386 -14.36 -22.10 12.46
C THR A 386 -13.59 -21.06 11.63
N TYR A 387 -12.52 -20.47 12.17
CA TYR A 387 -11.71 -19.47 11.46
C TYR A 387 -10.68 -20.13 10.53
N ALA A 388 -10.71 -19.70 9.27
CA ALA A 388 -9.73 -20.11 8.27
C ALA A 388 -8.73 -18.97 8.00
N PHE A 389 -7.49 -19.38 7.70
CA PHE A 389 -6.45 -18.51 7.16
C PHE A 389 -6.40 -18.70 5.64
N LEU A 390 -6.79 -17.68 4.89
CA LEU A 390 -6.65 -17.63 3.43
C LEU A 390 -5.45 -16.76 3.07
N GLY A 391 -4.47 -17.31 2.36
CA GLY A 391 -3.20 -16.68 2.02
C GLY A 391 -2.01 -17.54 2.44
N ASP A 392 -0.81 -16.96 2.32
CA ASP A 392 0.44 -17.60 2.74
C ASP A 392 0.73 -17.33 4.23
N PRO A 393 0.72 -18.36 5.10
CA PRO A 393 0.91 -18.19 6.54
C PRO A 393 2.32 -17.71 6.91
N SER A 394 3.30 -17.83 6.01
CA SER A 394 4.67 -17.42 6.26
C SER A 394 4.91 -15.92 6.16
N ILE A 395 3.94 -15.14 5.68
CA ILE A 395 4.13 -13.69 5.48
C ILE A 395 4.48 -13.00 6.80
N SER A 396 5.41 -12.05 6.74
CA SER A 396 5.76 -11.12 7.82
C SER A 396 6.20 -9.81 7.19
N PHE A 397 5.84 -8.66 7.80
CA PHE A 397 5.93 -7.35 7.16
C PHE A 397 7.32 -6.71 7.22
N SER A 398 7.66 -6.02 8.31
CA SER A 398 8.95 -5.30 8.43
C SER A 398 9.71 -5.79 9.65
N ARG A 399 11.04 -5.93 9.52
CA ARG A 399 11.93 -6.20 10.65
C ARG A 399 12.11 -4.93 11.46
N LEU A 400 11.46 -4.85 12.61
CA LEU A 400 11.61 -3.73 13.54
C LEU A 400 12.89 -3.89 14.38
N THR A 401 14.04 -3.66 13.76
CA THR A 401 15.37 -3.80 14.38
C THR A 401 15.88 -2.53 15.05
N ASP A 402 15.22 -1.40 14.77
CA ASP A 402 15.67 -0.08 15.20
C ASP A 402 14.53 0.67 15.91
N SER A 403 14.89 1.69 16.67
CA SER A 403 13.95 2.69 17.19
C SER A 403 14.27 4.07 16.62
N VAL A 404 13.32 5.00 16.66
CA VAL A 404 13.53 6.37 16.19
C VAL A 404 13.43 7.31 17.38
N ALA A 405 14.53 7.98 17.70
CA ALA A 405 14.52 9.10 18.63
C ALA A 405 14.18 10.37 17.85
N VAL A 406 13.08 11.03 18.16
CA VAL A 406 12.61 12.23 17.44
C VAL A 406 12.24 13.34 18.41
N SER A 407 12.46 14.59 18.01
CA SER A 407 12.14 15.79 18.78
C SER A 407 11.76 16.94 17.86
N ILE A 408 11.05 17.93 18.41
CA ILE A 408 10.76 19.19 17.72
C ILE A 408 11.65 20.27 18.33
N GLN A 409 12.21 21.13 17.48
CA GLN A 409 13.06 22.25 17.87
C GLN A 409 12.58 23.55 17.21
N ASP A 410 12.88 24.69 17.83
CA ASP A 410 12.76 25.99 17.17
C ASP A 410 13.91 26.25 16.18
N ASP A 411 13.88 27.42 15.53
CA ASP A 411 14.89 27.81 14.54
C ASP A 411 16.30 27.97 15.14
N GLU A 412 16.39 28.21 16.45
CA GLU A 412 17.64 28.33 17.22
C GLU A 412 18.18 26.97 17.68
N GLY A 413 17.43 25.88 17.43
CA GLY A 413 17.80 24.50 17.78
C GLY A 413 17.47 24.11 19.21
N LYS A 414 16.65 24.90 19.92
CA LYS A 414 16.19 24.57 21.27
C LYS A 414 15.02 23.57 21.19
N PRO A 415 15.03 22.48 21.98
CA PRO A 415 13.91 21.55 22.06
C PRO A 415 12.62 22.24 22.51
N LEU A 416 11.51 21.85 21.88
CA LEU A 416 10.16 22.34 22.18
C LEU A 416 9.28 21.18 22.67
N ASP A 417 8.63 21.39 23.81
CA ASP A 417 7.52 20.59 24.32
C ASP A 417 6.16 21.28 24.07
N THR A 418 6.19 22.60 23.92
CA THR A 418 5.04 23.46 23.72
C THR A 418 5.16 24.19 22.39
N LEU A 419 4.21 23.91 21.50
CA LEU A 419 4.12 24.42 20.14
C LEU A 419 3.15 25.59 20.05
N LYS A 420 3.32 26.38 19.00
CA LYS A 420 2.39 27.45 18.63
C LYS A 420 1.84 27.23 17.22
N ALA A 421 0.57 27.53 17.00
CA ALA A 421 0.03 27.59 15.63
C ALA A 421 0.79 28.65 14.82
N LEU A 422 0.98 28.42 13.51
CA LEU A 422 1.72 29.31 12.61
C LEU A 422 3.19 29.53 12.99
N GLN A 423 3.75 28.64 13.81
CA GLN A 423 5.17 28.59 14.12
C GLN A 423 5.89 27.67 13.13
N THR A 424 7.01 28.14 12.59
CA THR A 424 7.95 27.27 11.88
C THR A 424 8.78 26.50 12.90
N VAL A 425 8.85 25.19 12.75
CA VAL A 425 9.61 24.28 13.61
C VAL A 425 10.46 23.32 12.79
N LYS A 426 11.47 22.72 13.44
CA LYS A 426 12.30 21.67 12.86
C LYS A 426 12.09 20.37 13.61
N ILE A 427 11.61 19.36 12.92
CA ILE A 427 11.57 17.99 13.42
C ILE A 427 12.94 17.36 13.14
N LYS A 428 13.66 16.98 14.20
CA LYS A 428 14.96 16.31 14.09
C LYS A 428 14.92 14.97 14.79
N GLY A 429 15.62 14.00 14.23
CA GLY A 429 15.73 12.70 14.87
C GLY A 429 16.89 11.86 14.41
N SER A 430 17.00 10.68 15.02
CA SER A 430 18.00 9.68 14.70
C SER A 430 17.44 8.28 14.80
N VAL A 431 17.82 7.43 13.86
CA VAL A 431 17.57 5.99 13.90
C VAL A 431 18.58 5.36 14.85
N MET A 432 18.09 4.58 15.82
CA MET A 432 18.85 4.07 16.95
C MET A 432 18.86 2.54 16.92
N ARG A 433 20.05 1.96 17.13
CA ARG A 433 20.23 0.52 17.34
C ARG A 433 21.05 0.31 18.61
N ASN A 434 20.55 -0.53 19.53
CA ASN A 434 21.21 -0.82 20.81
C ASN A 434 21.63 0.46 21.57
N GLY A 435 20.75 1.47 21.59
CA GLY A 435 20.95 2.74 22.28
C GLY A 435 21.94 3.72 21.64
N ARG A 436 22.41 3.45 20.41
CA ARG A 436 23.33 4.34 19.66
C ARG A 436 22.78 4.66 18.28
N VAL A 437 23.16 5.81 17.73
CA VAL A 437 22.79 6.19 16.35
C VAL A 437 23.32 5.14 15.36
N ASN A 438 22.41 4.56 14.60
CA ASN A 438 22.72 3.57 13.56
C ASN A 438 23.22 4.29 12.30
N LYS A 439 24.52 4.56 12.24
CA LYS A 439 25.14 5.29 11.13
C LYS A 439 25.16 4.52 9.79
N SER A 440 24.91 3.21 9.80
CA SER A 440 24.75 2.42 8.57
C SER A 440 23.39 2.62 7.92
N PHE A 441 22.37 2.98 8.72
CA PHE A 441 21.04 3.27 8.21
C PHE A 441 21.07 4.56 7.37
N GLY A 442 20.65 4.49 6.11
CA GLY A 442 20.77 5.65 5.21
C GLY A 442 22.22 5.92 4.80
N SER A 443 23.00 4.86 4.65
CA SER A 443 24.27 4.91 3.93
C SER A 443 24.08 4.78 2.41
N GLY A 444 22.92 4.29 1.96
CA GLY A 444 22.50 4.26 0.55
C GLY A 444 21.43 5.30 0.17
N ASP A 445 20.80 5.09 -0.97
CA ASP A 445 19.82 6.01 -1.57
C ASP A 445 18.35 5.69 -1.24
N SER A 446 18.08 4.71 -0.37
CA SER A 446 16.72 4.20 -0.14
C SER A 446 16.32 4.11 1.34
N ALA A 447 16.78 5.08 2.13
CA ALA A 447 16.41 5.20 3.54
C ALA A 447 15.58 6.46 3.79
N TYR A 448 14.40 6.27 4.36
CA TYR A 448 13.45 7.35 4.60
C TYR A 448 12.83 7.24 5.98
N VAL A 449 12.28 8.34 6.46
CA VAL A 449 11.41 8.38 7.64
C VAL A 449 10.12 9.09 7.31
N HIS A 450 9.01 8.45 7.66
CA HIS A 450 7.69 9.03 7.70
C HIS A 450 7.52 9.79 9.01
N LEU A 451 7.06 11.03 8.92
CA LEU A 451 6.79 11.89 10.06
C LEU A 451 5.34 12.33 10.00
N ALA A 452 4.59 12.05 11.06
CA ALA A 452 3.19 12.41 11.16
C ALA A 452 2.91 13.09 12.51
N LEU A 453 2.55 14.37 12.47
CA LEU A 453 2.14 15.15 13.63
C LEU A 453 0.61 15.22 13.64
N TYR A 454 0.00 14.86 14.76
CA TYR A 454 -1.45 14.83 14.94
C TYR A 454 -1.89 15.76 16.06
N ASN A 455 -3.08 16.33 15.90
CA ASN A 455 -3.81 16.90 17.03
C ASN A 455 -4.04 15.85 18.13
N PRO A 456 -4.42 16.28 19.34
CA PRO A 456 -4.98 15.39 20.35
C PRO A 456 -6.11 14.50 19.80
N PRO A 457 -6.24 13.27 20.32
CA PRO A 457 -7.43 12.47 20.08
C PRO A 457 -8.69 13.27 20.38
N ARG A 458 -9.71 13.03 19.56
CA ARG A 458 -11.03 13.60 19.78
C ARG A 458 -11.87 12.55 20.48
N ASP A 459 -12.59 12.98 21.50
CA ASP A 459 -13.65 12.17 22.06
C ASP A 459 -14.73 12.09 20.96
N SER A 460 -15.04 10.89 20.46
CA SER A 460 -16.05 10.71 19.42
C SER A 460 -17.41 11.02 20.02
N VAL A 461 -17.96 12.19 19.73
CA VAL A 461 -19.32 12.49 20.16
C VAL A 461 -19.99 13.40 19.13
N ARG A 462 -20.66 12.75 18.17
CA ARG A 462 -21.99 13.04 17.63
C ARG A 462 -22.23 11.99 16.55
N ARG A 463 -22.84 10.85 16.93
CA ARG A 463 -23.29 9.88 15.94
C ARG A 463 -24.10 10.62 14.87
N ARG A 464 -23.75 10.45 13.60
CA ARG A 464 -24.36 11.22 12.49
C ARG A 464 -25.62 10.54 11.94
N ASP A 465 -25.79 9.28 12.30
CA ASP A 465 -26.80 8.37 11.77
C ASP A 465 -28.14 8.41 12.51
N GLY A 466 -28.23 9.09 13.66
CA GLY A 466 -29.47 9.28 14.43
C GLY A 466 -30.04 8.02 15.09
N GLY A 467 -29.23 6.99 15.34
CA GLY A 467 -29.69 5.76 16.00
C GLY A 467 -29.96 5.88 17.51
N ALA A 468 -30.36 4.76 18.12
CA ALA A 468 -31.06 4.73 19.41
C ALA A 468 -30.15 4.91 20.63
N ASP A 469 -28.95 4.31 20.63
CA ASP A 469 -28.01 4.44 21.74
C ASP A 469 -27.20 5.74 21.64
N ASN A 470 -27.47 6.68 22.56
CA ASN A 470 -26.72 7.94 22.69
C ASN A 470 -25.55 7.86 23.68
N SER A 471 -25.27 6.68 24.25
CA SER A 471 -24.19 6.45 25.21
C SER A 471 -22.85 6.02 24.59
N VAL A 472 -22.83 5.82 23.27
CA VAL A 472 -21.63 5.42 22.50
C VAL A 472 -20.56 6.51 22.54
N VAL A 473 -19.38 6.16 23.08
CA VAL A 473 -18.21 7.05 23.15
C VAL A 473 -16.93 6.25 22.93
N TYR A 474 -16.08 6.69 22.02
CA TYR A 474 -14.76 6.12 21.75
C TYR A 474 -13.75 7.22 21.32
N PRO A 475 -12.44 7.03 21.47
CA PRO A 475 -11.46 7.99 20.98
C PRO A 475 -11.25 7.85 19.46
N MET A 476 -11.47 8.92 18.70
CA MET A 476 -11.03 9.00 17.31
C MET A 476 -9.58 9.51 17.23
N PRO A 477 -8.76 9.00 16.29
CA PRO A 477 -7.45 9.55 16.01
C PRO A 477 -7.53 11.06 15.79
N GLY A 478 -6.55 11.79 16.31
CA GLY A 478 -6.47 13.23 16.07
C GLY A 478 -6.33 13.52 14.58
N LYS A 479 -6.93 14.61 14.10
CA LYS A 479 -6.70 15.02 12.71
C LYS A 479 -5.20 15.32 12.52
N PRO A 480 -4.59 14.88 11.40
CA PRO A 480 -3.20 15.21 11.13
C PRO A 480 -3.01 16.74 11.04
N LEU A 481 -1.81 17.18 11.35
CA LEU A 481 -1.34 18.57 11.28
C LEU A 481 -0.20 18.69 10.27
N PHE A 482 0.59 17.62 10.16
CA PHE A 482 1.63 17.46 9.16
C PHE A 482 1.81 15.96 8.90
N VAL A 483 1.94 15.57 7.63
CA VAL A 483 2.27 14.20 7.23
C VAL A 483 3.27 14.32 6.10
N GLY A 484 4.47 13.79 6.29
CA GLY A 484 5.55 13.92 5.32
C GLY A 484 6.54 12.78 5.37
N ARG A 485 7.43 12.75 4.39
CA ARG A 485 8.58 11.86 4.34
C ARG A 485 9.82 12.71 4.17
N THR A 486 10.90 12.33 4.82
CA THR A 486 12.22 12.92 4.60
C THR A 486 13.28 11.82 4.51
N ARG A 487 14.39 12.10 3.85
CA ARG A 487 15.51 11.18 3.72
C ARG A 487 16.25 11.02 5.04
N VAL A 488 16.70 9.81 5.33
CA VAL A 488 17.60 9.54 6.46
C VAL A 488 19.03 9.45 5.92
N GLU A 489 19.92 10.24 6.50
CA GLU A 489 21.34 10.26 6.13
C GLU A 489 22.18 9.83 7.33
N ARG A 490 22.89 8.70 7.18
CA ARG A 490 23.78 8.15 8.23
C ARG A 490 23.12 8.09 9.61
N GLY A 491 21.86 7.66 9.63
CA GLY A 491 21.04 7.49 10.82
C GLY A 491 20.44 8.77 11.36
N THR A 492 20.51 9.91 10.67
CA THR A 492 19.97 11.20 11.11
C THR A 492 19.07 11.83 10.06
N PHE A 493 18.10 12.65 10.49
CA PHE A 493 17.20 13.35 9.58
C PHE A 493 16.71 14.68 10.18
N GLU A 494 16.27 15.57 9.29
CA GLU A 494 15.68 16.86 9.62
C GLU A 494 14.54 17.18 8.65
N GLN A 495 13.46 17.77 9.18
CA GLN A 495 12.32 18.25 8.40
C GLN A 495 11.83 19.58 8.98
N ALA A 496 11.84 20.64 8.17
CA ALA A 496 11.18 21.89 8.52
C ALA A 496 9.67 21.79 8.28
N VAL A 497 8.87 22.37 9.16
CA VAL A 497 7.40 22.37 9.08
C VAL A 497 6.86 23.71 9.55
N LEU A 498 5.97 24.33 8.78
CA LEU A 498 5.09 25.37 9.31
C LEU A 498 3.86 24.71 9.94
N LEU A 499 3.61 24.98 11.22
CA LEU A 499 2.45 24.43 11.90
C LEU A 499 1.18 25.14 11.43
N PRO A 500 0.10 24.40 11.12
CA PRO A 500 -1.10 24.99 10.55
C PRO A 500 -1.81 25.91 11.55
N LYS A 501 -2.69 26.76 11.03
CA LYS A 501 -3.54 27.65 11.84
C LYS A 501 -4.56 26.88 12.69
N LYS A 502 -5.14 25.80 12.14
CA LYS A 502 -6.21 25.01 12.77
C LYS A 502 -5.62 23.93 13.70
N VAL A 503 -5.37 24.28 14.96
CA VAL A 503 -4.90 23.36 16.01
C VAL A 503 -5.83 23.36 17.23
N ILE A 504 -5.73 22.34 18.08
CA ILE A 504 -6.45 22.27 19.35
C ILE A 504 -5.53 22.76 20.48
N PHE A 505 -5.83 23.93 21.05
CA PHE A 505 -5.06 24.50 22.15
C PHE A 505 -5.37 23.84 23.50
N LYS A 506 -4.36 23.77 24.37
CA LYS A 506 -4.47 23.40 25.79
C LYS A 506 -5.09 22.01 26.04
N LYS A 507 -5.01 21.11 25.05
CA LYS A 507 -5.41 19.69 25.18
C LYS A 507 -4.19 18.80 24.99
N THR A 508 -3.95 17.89 25.94
CA THR A 508 -2.85 16.92 25.91
C THR A 508 -3.09 15.85 24.85
N GLY A 509 -2.03 15.16 24.42
CA GLY A 509 -2.09 14.07 23.46
C GLY A 509 -1.81 14.49 22.01
N VAL A 510 -1.17 15.64 21.78
CA VAL A 510 -0.53 15.92 20.48
C VAL A 510 0.54 14.86 20.27
N LYS A 511 0.48 14.13 19.14
CA LYS A 511 1.38 13.02 18.86
C LYS A 511 2.25 13.32 17.65
N LEU A 512 3.55 13.09 17.76
CA LEU A 512 4.48 13.00 16.65
C LEU A 512 4.92 11.54 16.51
N VAL A 513 4.54 10.93 15.40
CA VAL A 513 4.93 9.58 15.01
C VAL A 513 6.10 9.67 14.03
N ALA A 514 7.08 8.80 14.20
CA ALA A 514 8.17 8.59 13.26
C ALA A 514 8.29 7.11 12.89
N TYR A 515 8.29 6.81 11.60
CA TYR A 515 8.50 5.45 11.08
C TYR A 515 9.58 5.47 10.01
N ALA A 516 10.76 4.94 10.32
CA ALA A 516 11.90 4.88 9.42
C ALA A 516 12.00 3.49 8.76
N TRP A 517 12.41 3.44 7.50
CA TRP A 517 12.68 2.19 6.78
C TRP A 517 13.86 2.32 5.82
N GLU A 518 14.57 1.20 5.62
CA GLU A 518 15.61 0.98 4.61
C GLU A 518 15.54 -0.50 4.19
N GLY A 519 14.95 -0.77 3.01
CA GLY A 519 14.58 -2.13 2.63
C GLY A 519 13.62 -2.76 3.65
N ASP A 520 13.88 -4.00 4.05
CA ASP A 520 13.06 -4.75 5.01
C ASP A 520 13.30 -4.38 6.49
N HIS A 521 14.26 -3.50 6.76
CA HIS A 521 14.56 -3.00 8.10
C HIS A 521 13.77 -1.73 8.38
N ALA A 522 13.20 -1.64 9.58
CA ALA A 522 12.41 -0.50 10.00
C ALA A 522 12.63 -0.16 11.48
N GLY A 523 12.22 1.05 11.85
CA GLY A 523 12.17 1.49 13.24
C GLY A 523 11.08 2.51 13.50
N GLY A 524 10.54 2.48 14.72
CA GLY A 524 9.44 3.35 15.14
C GLY A 524 9.82 4.27 16.29
N GLY A 525 9.17 5.43 16.36
CA GLY A 525 9.33 6.42 17.42
C GLY A 525 8.03 7.17 17.66
N LEU A 526 7.79 7.56 18.91
CA LEU A 526 6.62 8.32 19.33
C LEU A 526 7.03 9.42 20.30
N VAL A 527 6.47 10.61 20.12
CA VAL A 527 6.40 11.67 21.13
C VAL A 527 4.93 12.05 21.31
N ASP A 528 4.38 11.89 22.50
CA ASP A 528 2.97 12.16 22.83
C ASP A 528 2.78 13.20 23.94
N SER A 529 3.87 13.82 24.38
CA SER A 529 3.90 14.84 25.43
C SER A 529 3.75 16.28 24.92
N LEU A 530 3.50 16.47 23.62
CA LEU A 530 3.43 17.78 22.98
C LEU A 530 2.12 18.50 23.34
N LEU A 531 2.14 19.83 23.31
CA LEU A 531 0.99 20.70 23.57
C LEU A 531 1.00 21.93 22.65
N PHE A 532 -0.17 22.37 22.18
CA PHE A 532 -0.32 23.71 21.60
C PHE A 532 -0.84 24.69 22.66
N ASP A 533 -0.14 25.79 22.93
CA ASP A 533 -0.56 26.77 23.96
C ASP A 533 -1.09 28.09 23.38
N SER A 534 -0.52 28.57 22.27
CA SER A 534 -0.87 29.86 21.68
C SER A 534 -0.60 29.90 20.17
N THR A 535 -1.01 30.97 19.50
CA THR A 535 -0.61 31.24 18.11
C THR A 535 0.66 32.08 18.11
N ALA A 536 1.59 31.79 17.21
CA ALA A 536 2.78 32.63 17.03
C ALA A 536 2.37 34.04 16.60
N MET A 537 3.05 35.07 17.13
CA MET A 537 2.89 36.45 16.68
C MET A 537 3.74 36.66 15.42
N THR A 538 3.37 36.00 14.35
CA THR A 538 4.00 36.09 13.04
C THR A 538 3.01 36.70 12.06
N ASP A 539 3.38 37.83 11.46
CA ASP A 539 2.63 38.41 10.34
C ASP A 539 2.91 37.57 9.08
N ILE A 540 2.18 36.46 8.92
CA ILE A 540 2.15 35.76 7.64
C ILE A 540 1.29 36.60 6.69
N THR A 541 1.93 37.31 5.77
CA THR A 541 1.28 38.24 4.83
C THR A 541 0.83 37.57 3.53
N ASP A 542 0.87 36.25 3.47
CA ASP A 542 0.55 35.53 2.26
C ASP A 542 -0.95 35.55 1.95
N ALA A 543 -1.28 36.00 0.74
CA ALA A 543 -2.63 36.17 0.26
C ALA A 543 -2.85 35.51 -1.11
N GLU A 544 -1.83 34.83 -1.65
CA GLU A 544 -1.93 34.08 -2.90
C GLU A 544 -2.12 32.59 -2.56
N GLY A 545 -2.93 31.88 -3.34
CA GLY A 545 -3.07 30.43 -3.17
C GLY A 545 -1.91 29.66 -3.79
N PRO A 546 -1.81 28.34 -3.52
CA PRO A 546 -0.71 27.54 -4.04
C PRO A 546 -0.59 27.60 -5.55
N ARG A 547 0.65 27.65 -6.04
CA ARG A 547 0.91 27.49 -7.46
C ARG A 547 0.80 26.01 -7.84
N ILE A 548 -0.17 25.68 -8.67
CA ILE A 548 -0.38 24.34 -9.23
C ILE A 548 0.31 24.27 -10.59
N VAL A 549 0.98 23.15 -10.85
CA VAL A 549 1.59 22.85 -12.13
C VAL A 549 1.39 21.38 -12.52
N VAL A 550 1.30 21.08 -13.82
CA VAL A 550 0.95 19.73 -14.29
C VAL A 550 1.78 19.30 -15.51
N ARG A 551 2.25 18.05 -15.54
CA ARG A 551 2.92 17.46 -16.71
C ARG A 551 2.51 16.01 -16.95
N SER A 552 2.61 15.57 -18.20
CA SER A 552 2.70 14.14 -18.50
C SER A 552 4.10 13.62 -18.13
N ILE A 553 4.14 12.46 -17.50
CA ILE A 553 5.35 11.68 -17.27
C ILE A 553 5.54 10.78 -18.50
N SER A 554 6.47 11.14 -19.38
CA SER A 554 6.95 10.25 -20.45
C SER A 554 8.35 9.77 -20.07
N ASP A 555 8.45 8.60 -19.43
CA ASP A 555 9.68 7.85 -19.09
C ASP A 555 10.90 8.64 -18.57
N VAL A 556 10.70 9.80 -17.95
CA VAL A 556 11.76 10.60 -17.32
C VAL A 556 11.36 10.90 -15.88
N GLU A 557 12.30 10.62 -14.98
CA GLU A 557 12.19 10.76 -13.53
C GLU A 557 11.51 12.08 -13.08
N PRO A 558 10.84 12.06 -11.91
CA PRO A 558 10.34 13.25 -11.22
C PRO A 558 11.41 14.35 -11.15
N ASP A 559 11.14 15.56 -11.67
CA ASP A 559 12.09 16.69 -11.56
C ASP A 559 12.03 17.27 -10.14
N GLU A 560 13.18 17.43 -9.48
CA GLU A 560 13.28 17.90 -8.08
C GLU A 560 12.86 19.38 -7.87
N ASN A 561 12.52 20.07 -8.96
CA ASN A 561 12.07 21.46 -8.94
C ASN A 561 10.75 21.64 -9.72
N PRO A 562 9.60 21.76 -9.02
CA PRO A 562 8.29 22.11 -9.61
C PRO A 562 8.22 23.59 -10.09
N GLY A 563 9.37 24.16 -10.44
CA GLY A 563 9.62 25.56 -10.74
C GLY A 563 9.23 26.02 -12.15
N VAL A 564 9.10 25.09 -13.10
CA VAL A 564 9.26 25.37 -14.53
C VAL A 564 7.94 25.24 -15.28
N GLY A 565 7.57 26.24 -16.10
CA GLY A 565 6.25 26.36 -16.74
C GLY A 565 5.70 25.10 -17.42
N TYR A 566 4.50 24.75 -16.98
CA TYR A 566 3.71 23.56 -17.30
C TYR A 566 2.41 23.99 -18.01
N THR A 567 1.92 23.16 -18.92
CA THR A 567 0.95 23.51 -19.97
C THR A 567 -0.51 23.43 -19.48
N ASP A 568 -1.39 24.25 -20.06
CA ASP A 568 -2.86 24.15 -19.85
C ASP A 568 -3.47 22.96 -20.62
N ARG A 569 -2.63 22.14 -21.28
CA ARG A 569 -3.00 21.00 -22.11
C ARG A 569 -1.96 19.87 -22.02
N ILE A 570 -2.43 18.65 -21.86
CA ILE A 570 -1.65 17.41 -21.82
C ILE A 570 -2.14 16.50 -22.94
N GLU A 571 -1.22 15.90 -23.68
CA GLU A 571 -1.54 14.91 -24.72
C GLU A 571 -0.76 13.63 -24.45
N GLY A 572 -1.42 12.47 -24.52
CA GLY A 572 -0.78 11.18 -24.28
C GLY A 572 -1.66 9.99 -24.70
N SER A 573 -1.05 8.82 -24.86
CA SER A 573 -1.80 7.55 -24.96
C SER A 573 -1.93 6.92 -23.57
N LEU A 574 -2.93 6.06 -23.40
CA LEU A 574 -3.14 5.34 -22.15
C LEU A 574 -2.19 4.12 -22.08
N PRO A 575 -1.74 3.71 -20.88
CA PRO A 575 -1.92 4.43 -19.61
C PRO A 575 -1.12 5.74 -19.57
N LEU A 576 -1.74 6.81 -19.06
CA LEU A 576 -1.17 8.16 -19.02
C LEU A 576 -0.92 8.60 -17.58
N ASP A 577 0.35 8.75 -17.21
CA ASP A 577 0.75 9.30 -15.91
C ASP A 577 0.89 10.82 -15.96
N ILE A 578 0.30 11.48 -14.98
CA ILE A 578 0.23 12.93 -14.84
C ILE A 578 0.79 13.32 -13.47
N GLU A 579 1.88 14.09 -13.47
CA GLU A 579 2.45 14.67 -12.27
C GLU A 579 1.86 16.06 -12.02
N ILE A 580 1.34 16.26 -10.81
CA ILE A 580 0.79 17.51 -10.30
C ILE A 580 1.76 18.06 -9.25
N GLY A 581 2.52 19.08 -9.62
CA GLY A 581 3.38 19.82 -8.69
C GLY A 581 2.61 20.94 -7.99
N VAL A 582 2.87 21.13 -6.70
CA VAL A 582 2.30 22.23 -5.92
C VAL A 582 3.42 22.92 -5.16
N TYR A 583 3.44 24.26 -5.18
CA TYR A 583 4.33 25.07 -4.37
C TYR A 583 3.60 26.25 -3.75
N ASP A 584 3.86 26.48 -2.47
CA ASP A 584 3.36 27.64 -1.76
C ASP A 584 4.36 28.08 -0.66
N PRO A 585 4.71 29.38 -0.55
CA PRO A 585 5.67 29.85 0.46
C PRO A 585 5.15 29.65 1.91
N SER A 586 3.83 29.66 2.11
CA SER A 586 3.15 29.35 3.36
C SER A 586 2.94 27.85 3.58
N GLY A 587 3.39 27.00 2.67
CA GLY A 587 3.24 25.55 2.80
C GLY A 587 1.95 25.02 2.19
N VAL A 588 1.98 23.77 1.72
CA VAL A 588 0.82 23.14 1.07
C VAL A 588 -0.02 22.39 2.11
N ASP A 589 -1.33 22.63 2.14
CA ASP A 589 -2.27 21.83 2.95
C ASP A 589 -2.65 20.57 2.18
N VAL A 590 -2.03 19.46 2.55
CA VAL A 590 -2.37 18.11 2.07
C VAL A 590 -2.85 17.21 3.19
N VAL A 591 -3.19 17.79 4.34
CA VAL A 591 -3.90 17.07 5.39
C VAL A 591 -5.37 17.09 5.04
N GLY A 592 -5.93 18.28 4.79
CA GLY A 592 -7.37 18.48 4.59
C GLY A 592 -8.17 18.12 5.85
N THR A 593 -9.14 18.96 6.24
CA THR A 593 -10.03 18.61 7.36
C THR A 593 -11.36 18.02 6.90
N ASN A 594 -11.68 18.12 5.62
CA ASN A 594 -12.87 17.58 4.96
C ASN A 594 -12.50 16.90 3.63
N PRO A 595 -13.34 16.01 3.07
CA PRO A 595 -13.10 15.33 1.80
C PRO A 595 -12.91 16.27 0.59
N ASP A 596 -13.20 17.55 0.71
CA ASP A 596 -13.12 18.57 -0.34
C ASP A 596 -12.04 19.64 -0.10
N GLU A 597 -11.23 19.50 0.96
CA GLU A 597 -10.13 20.39 1.33
C GLU A 597 -8.75 19.81 0.94
N GLY A 598 -7.77 20.68 0.72
CA GLY A 598 -6.41 20.31 0.30
C GLY A 598 -6.26 20.17 -1.22
N LEU A 599 -5.62 19.09 -1.69
CA LEU A 599 -5.42 18.81 -3.11
C LEU A 599 -6.54 17.92 -3.67
N THR A 600 -7.36 18.48 -4.57
CA THR A 600 -8.47 17.75 -5.21
C THR A 600 -8.39 17.78 -6.73
N VAL A 601 -8.82 16.70 -7.38
CA VAL A 601 -8.96 16.56 -8.84
C VAL A 601 -10.39 16.20 -9.23
N GLU A 602 -10.87 16.68 -10.37
CA GLU A 602 -12.17 16.33 -10.95
C GLU A 602 -12.01 16.20 -12.47
N VAL A 603 -12.62 15.20 -13.10
CA VAL A 603 -12.58 14.99 -14.56
C VAL A 603 -13.98 14.62 -15.07
N PRO A 604 -14.89 15.59 -15.26
CA PRO A 604 -16.27 15.29 -15.64
C PRO A 604 -16.38 14.74 -17.08
N PRO A 605 -17.31 13.79 -17.37
CA PRO A 605 -18.23 13.14 -16.45
C PRO A 605 -17.65 11.87 -15.78
N LEU A 606 -16.40 11.51 -16.09
CA LEU A 606 -15.79 10.24 -15.69
C LEU A 606 -15.46 10.17 -14.20
N MET A 607 -14.99 11.28 -13.64
CA MET A 607 -14.54 11.38 -12.26
C MET A 607 -15.15 12.61 -11.61
N SER A 608 -15.94 12.39 -10.56
CA SER A 608 -16.37 13.45 -9.65
C SER A 608 -15.16 13.99 -8.86
N ARG A 609 -15.35 15.08 -8.12
CA ARG A 609 -14.29 15.72 -7.34
C ARG A 609 -13.75 14.78 -6.26
N TRP A 610 -12.47 14.42 -6.37
CA TRP A 610 -11.75 13.51 -5.48
C TRP A 610 -10.61 14.23 -4.75
N ASN A 611 -10.46 13.93 -3.47
CA ASN A 611 -9.27 14.30 -2.71
C ASN A 611 -8.12 13.34 -3.01
N ILE A 612 -6.97 13.88 -3.41
CA ILE A 612 -5.77 13.11 -3.77
C ILE A 612 -4.61 13.40 -2.82
N ASN A 613 -4.88 13.88 -1.60
CA ASN A 613 -3.86 14.14 -0.58
C ASN A 613 -2.98 12.91 -0.33
N HIS A 614 -3.57 11.71 -0.34
CA HIS A 614 -2.86 10.44 -0.17
C HIS A 614 -1.84 10.12 -1.29
N LYS A 615 -1.95 10.80 -2.45
CA LYS A 615 -1.00 10.70 -3.57
C LYS A 615 0.09 11.77 -3.51
N PHE A 616 -0.07 12.79 -2.67
CA PHE A 616 0.88 13.89 -2.58
C PHE A 616 2.08 13.55 -1.71
N GLN A 617 3.26 13.86 -2.21
CA GLN A 617 4.53 13.68 -1.51
C GLN A 617 5.26 15.01 -1.46
N PHE A 618 5.53 15.52 -0.26
CA PHE A 618 6.41 16.67 -0.06
C PHE A 618 7.82 16.35 -0.55
N ALA A 619 8.53 17.38 -1.03
CA ALA A 619 9.95 17.27 -1.29
C ALA A 619 10.71 17.10 0.03
N ASP A 620 11.77 16.29 0.00
CA ASP A 620 12.53 15.99 1.21
C ASP A 620 13.04 17.28 1.89
N GLY A 621 12.72 17.45 3.17
CA GLY A 621 13.12 18.60 3.96
C GLY A 621 12.34 19.90 3.69
N ASP A 622 11.39 19.93 2.75
CA ASP A 622 10.68 21.16 2.36
C ASP A 622 9.15 20.99 2.30
N TYR A 623 8.46 21.52 3.31
CA TYR A 623 6.99 21.51 3.42
C TYR A 623 6.28 22.45 2.43
N ARG A 624 7.03 23.27 1.67
CA ARG A 624 6.47 24.26 0.74
C ARG A 624 6.23 23.72 -0.65
N LYS A 625 6.79 22.56 -0.99
CA LYS A 625 6.64 21.94 -2.31
C LYS A 625 6.45 20.44 -2.24
N GLY A 626 5.77 19.91 -3.24
CA GLY A 626 5.64 18.48 -3.45
C GLY A 626 4.94 18.15 -4.75
N THR A 627 4.74 16.87 -4.98
CA THR A 627 4.13 16.33 -6.20
C THR A 627 3.13 15.23 -5.88
N ALA A 628 2.03 15.16 -6.62
CA ALA A 628 1.16 14.00 -6.67
C ALA A 628 1.19 13.40 -8.08
N VAL A 629 1.11 12.07 -8.20
CA VAL A 629 1.01 11.40 -9.51
C VAL A 629 -0.37 10.77 -9.66
N LEU A 630 -1.04 11.10 -10.76
CA LEU A 630 -2.31 10.54 -11.17
C LEU A 630 -2.12 9.70 -12.43
N SER A 631 -2.54 8.44 -12.38
CA SER A 631 -2.48 7.52 -13.51
C SER A 631 -3.87 7.40 -14.12
N LEU A 632 -4.01 7.71 -15.41
CA LEU A 632 -5.22 7.47 -16.18
C LEU A 632 -5.08 6.12 -16.88
N ALA A 633 -5.98 5.18 -16.60
CA ALA A 633 -5.90 3.82 -17.10
C ALA A 633 -6.85 3.57 -18.28
N GLU A 634 -6.52 2.57 -19.12
CA GLU A 634 -7.34 2.15 -20.27
C GLU A 634 -8.74 1.68 -19.87
N GLU A 635 -8.93 1.18 -18.65
CA GLU A 635 -10.25 0.75 -18.19
C GLU A 635 -11.18 1.93 -17.80
N GLU A 636 -10.62 3.12 -17.62
CA GLU A 636 -11.31 4.29 -17.07
C GLU A 636 -11.51 5.42 -18.09
N PHE A 637 -10.64 5.49 -19.11
CA PHE A 637 -10.61 6.55 -20.11
C PHE A 637 -10.65 5.98 -21.53
N ASP A 638 -11.47 6.59 -22.37
CA ASP A 638 -11.48 6.33 -23.80
C ASP A 638 -10.61 7.38 -24.53
N VAL A 639 -10.35 7.14 -25.81
CA VAL A 639 -9.76 8.15 -26.71
C VAL A 639 -10.70 9.36 -26.78
N GLY A 640 -10.18 10.55 -26.49
CA GLY A 640 -10.99 11.76 -26.43
C GLY A 640 -10.31 12.92 -25.71
N THR A 641 -11.04 14.03 -25.56
CA THR A 641 -10.58 15.21 -24.84
C THR A 641 -11.39 15.38 -23.55
N TYR A 642 -10.67 15.54 -22.44
CA TYR A 642 -11.22 15.70 -21.09
C TYR A 642 -10.76 17.01 -20.46
N THR A 643 -11.53 17.52 -19.50
CA THR A 643 -11.12 18.67 -18.69
C THR A 643 -10.85 18.20 -17.27
N MET A 644 -9.60 18.36 -16.83
CA MET A 644 -9.17 18.06 -15.47
C MET A 644 -9.13 19.34 -14.63
N ASN A 645 -10.00 19.44 -13.63
CA ASN A 645 -10.03 20.55 -12.68
C ASN A 645 -9.24 20.18 -11.42
N LEU A 646 -8.20 20.96 -11.13
CA LEU A 646 -7.36 20.83 -9.94
C LEU A 646 -7.65 21.98 -8.98
N THR A 647 -7.69 21.67 -7.68
CA THR A 647 -7.75 22.67 -6.60
C THR A 647 -6.69 22.34 -5.56
N ALA A 648 -5.97 23.36 -5.07
CA ALA A 648 -4.99 23.24 -4.00
C ALA A 648 -5.16 24.36 -2.98
N GLN A 649 -4.84 24.09 -1.72
CA GLN A 649 -4.96 25.02 -0.60
C GLN A 649 -3.64 25.10 0.18
N ASP A 650 -3.30 26.28 0.71
CA ASP A 650 -2.13 26.48 1.58
C ASP A 650 -2.48 26.35 3.08
N LEU A 651 -1.48 26.38 3.96
CA LEU A 651 -1.68 26.23 5.42
C LEU A 651 -2.34 27.45 6.11
N VAL A 652 -2.50 28.58 5.42
CA VAL A 652 -3.12 29.80 5.96
C VAL A 652 -4.53 30.07 5.41
N GLY A 653 -4.97 29.28 4.42
CA GLY A 653 -6.33 29.21 3.91
C GLY A 653 -6.53 29.72 2.47
N ASN A 654 -5.49 30.14 1.76
CA ASN A 654 -5.58 30.58 0.38
C ASN A 654 -5.77 29.38 -0.57
N VAL A 655 -6.57 29.55 -1.62
CA VAL A 655 -6.96 28.47 -2.54
C VAL A 655 -6.70 28.86 -3.98
N SER A 656 -6.12 27.94 -4.75
CA SER A 656 -5.92 28.05 -6.19
C SER A 656 -6.69 26.97 -6.95
N ARG A 657 -7.08 27.28 -8.18
CA ARG A 657 -7.72 26.35 -9.11
C ARG A 657 -7.06 26.41 -10.48
N LEU A 658 -6.90 25.25 -11.12
CA LEU A 658 -6.33 25.12 -12.46
C LEU A 658 -7.18 24.13 -13.27
N ALA A 659 -7.57 24.49 -14.49
CA ALA A 659 -8.20 23.58 -15.44
C ALA A 659 -7.19 23.20 -16.52
N VAL A 660 -7.05 21.90 -16.78
CA VAL A 660 -6.11 21.35 -17.77
C VAL A 660 -6.89 20.51 -18.78
N GLU A 661 -6.67 20.75 -20.06
CA GLU A 661 -7.20 19.91 -21.13
C GLU A 661 -6.34 18.64 -21.25
N VAL A 662 -6.94 17.45 -21.19
CA VAL A 662 -6.26 16.16 -21.34
C VAL A 662 -6.77 15.49 -22.60
N GLU A 663 -5.93 15.40 -23.62
CA GLU A 663 -6.24 14.72 -24.88
C GLU A 663 -5.62 13.32 -24.87
N VAL A 664 -6.49 12.32 -24.76
CA VAL A 664 -6.15 10.90 -24.87
C VAL A 664 -6.23 10.48 -26.33
N LYS A 665 -5.13 9.91 -26.83
CA LYS A 665 -4.96 9.51 -28.24
C LYS A 665 -4.62 8.03 -28.36
N THR A 666 -4.90 7.43 -29.52
CA THR A 666 -4.44 6.06 -29.83
C THR A 666 -2.94 6.05 -30.14
N ASP A 667 -2.25 4.96 -29.81
CA ASP A 667 -0.83 4.77 -30.18
C ASP A 667 -0.58 4.98 -31.68
N ASP A 668 -1.54 4.59 -32.54
CA ASP A 668 -1.46 4.79 -34.00
C ASP A 668 -1.43 6.27 -34.43
N SER A 669 -1.95 7.18 -33.60
CA SER A 669 -1.89 8.63 -33.85
C SER A 669 -0.61 9.29 -33.33
N PHE A 670 0.12 8.64 -32.40
CA PHE A 670 1.51 8.99 -32.08
C PHE A 670 2.52 8.38 -33.08
N ASN A 671 2.13 7.32 -33.78
CA ASN A 671 2.90 6.72 -34.89
C ASN A 671 2.84 7.50 -36.21
N GLN A 672 2.25 8.70 -36.26
CA GLN A 672 2.32 9.58 -37.43
C GLN A 672 3.61 10.42 -37.44
N GLY A 673 4.75 9.74 -37.49
CA GLY A 673 6.07 10.34 -37.72
C GLY A 673 6.65 11.16 -36.56
N LEU A 674 7.97 11.38 -36.66
CA LEU A 674 8.77 12.11 -35.68
C LEU A 674 8.27 13.57 -35.49
N SER A 675 7.65 13.89 -34.35
CA SER A 675 7.15 15.24 -34.03
C SER A 675 7.84 15.84 -32.79
N LEU A 676 7.96 17.17 -32.77
CA LEU A 676 8.65 17.91 -31.72
C LEU A 676 7.79 19.05 -31.20
N ASN A 677 7.24 18.87 -30.00
CA ASN A 677 6.28 19.78 -29.41
C ASN A 677 6.87 20.50 -28.19
N HIS A 678 6.29 21.64 -27.82
CA HIS A 678 6.60 22.37 -26.59
C HIS A 678 8.09 22.72 -26.38
N VAL A 679 8.75 23.28 -27.40
CA VAL A 679 10.14 23.75 -27.26
C VAL A 679 10.21 25.11 -26.57
N PHE A 680 10.82 25.15 -25.38
CA PHE A 680 11.06 26.38 -24.63
C PHE A 680 12.31 26.26 -23.72
N ASN A 681 12.63 27.32 -22.98
CA ASN A 681 13.71 27.29 -22.00
C ASN A 681 13.36 28.11 -20.75
N TYR A 682 13.85 27.68 -19.58
CA TYR A 682 13.59 28.34 -18.30
C TYR A 682 14.77 28.17 -17.31
N PRO A 683 15.09 29.18 -16.49
CA PRO A 683 14.57 30.55 -16.55
C PRO A 683 14.93 31.27 -17.86
N ASN A 684 14.03 32.15 -18.32
CA ASN A 684 14.24 32.99 -19.49
C ASN A 684 13.50 34.32 -19.32
N PRO A 685 14.19 35.45 -19.11
CA PRO A 685 15.64 35.61 -19.09
C PRO A 685 16.32 34.95 -17.87
N PHE A 686 17.58 34.54 -18.01
CA PHE A 686 18.45 34.13 -16.89
C PHE A 686 19.63 35.09 -16.76
N ARG A 687 20.29 35.19 -15.60
CA ARG A 687 21.40 36.14 -15.40
C ARG A 687 22.77 35.54 -15.68
N VAL A 688 23.75 36.41 -15.99
CA VAL A 688 25.16 36.00 -16.09
C VAL A 688 25.60 35.35 -14.77
N GLY A 689 26.02 34.09 -14.85
CA GLY A 689 26.42 33.28 -13.69
C GLY A 689 25.39 32.24 -13.25
N GLU A 690 24.14 32.35 -13.73
CA GLU A 690 23.06 31.38 -13.53
C GLU A 690 23.00 30.39 -14.71
N ARG A 691 21.98 29.52 -14.72
CA ARG A 691 21.73 28.54 -15.77
C ARG A 691 20.28 28.64 -16.27
N THR A 692 20.06 28.25 -17.51
CA THR A 692 18.76 27.96 -18.09
C THR A 692 18.72 26.50 -18.52
N ARG A 693 17.53 25.91 -18.61
CA ARG A 693 17.31 24.55 -19.11
C ARG A 693 16.42 24.60 -20.34
N PHE A 694 16.73 23.79 -21.34
CA PHE A 694 15.92 23.64 -22.55
C PHE A 694 14.96 22.47 -22.39
N PHE A 695 13.69 22.71 -22.72
CA PHE A 695 12.60 21.74 -22.62
C PHE A 695 11.99 21.48 -24.00
N PHE A 696 11.63 20.23 -24.26
CA PHE A 696 10.99 19.77 -25.49
C PHE A 696 10.37 18.38 -25.31
N ASN A 697 9.22 18.13 -25.95
CA ASN A 697 8.56 16.83 -25.98
C ASN A 697 8.76 16.16 -27.35
N GLN A 698 9.05 14.86 -27.35
CA GLN A 698 9.20 14.01 -28.53
C GLN A 698 8.12 12.94 -28.47
N THR A 699 7.47 12.63 -29.58
CA THR A 699 6.28 11.74 -29.59
C THR A 699 6.58 10.25 -29.68
N ASN A 700 7.85 9.81 -29.72
CA ASN A 700 8.17 8.38 -29.79
C ASN A 700 8.94 7.86 -28.57
N SER A 701 8.31 6.95 -27.84
CA SER A 701 8.81 6.30 -26.62
C SER A 701 9.78 5.14 -26.90
N ALA A 702 10.10 4.82 -28.16
CA ALA A 702 10.97 3.69 -28.50
C ALA A 702 12.48 3.91 -28.23
N GLY A 703 12.89 5.10 -27.75
CA GLY A 703 14.26 5.35 -27.26
C GLY A 703 15.37 5.41 -28.32
N ASP A 704 15.04 5.42 -29.62
CA ASP A 704 16.02 5.38 -30.71
C ASP A 704 16.27 6.75 -31.40
N GLU A 705 15.97 7.85 -30.71
CA GLU A 705 16.06 9.21 -31.25
C GLU A 705 17.25 10.01 -30.68
N THR A 706 17.70 11.03 -31.42
CA THR A 706 18.75 11.95 -30.95
C THR A 706 18.31 13.40 -31.10
N ALA A 707 18.20 14.10 -29.97
CA ALA A 707 17.95 15.54 -29.96
C ALA A 707 19.26 16.32 -30.10
N THR A 708 19.23 17.41 -30.86
CA THR A 708 20.33 18.37 -30.97
C THR A 708 19.81 19.78 -30.75
N ILE A 709 20.41 20.51 -29.81
CA ILE A 709 20.12 21.93 -29.57
C ILE A 709 21.24 22.76 -30.18
N ARG A 710 20.88 23.69 -31.07
CA ARG A 710 21.82 24.65 -31.66
C ARG A 710 21.46 26.05 -31.19
N ILE A 711 22.46 26.78 -30.70
CA ILE A 711 22.32 28.14 -30.20
C ILE A 711 23.09 29.08 -31.12
N TYR A 712 22.50 30.23 -31.43
CA TYR A 712 22.96 31.22 -32.40
C TYR A 712 22.93 32.64 -31.83
N THR A 713 23.72 33.54 -32.39
CA THR A 713 23.53 35.00 -32.24
C THR A 713 22.28 35.46 -32.99
N LEU A 714 21.81 36.69 -32.73
CA LEU A 714 20.75 37.33 -33.52
C LEU A 714 21.10 37.46 -35.02
N SER A 715 22.38 37.49 -35.36
CA SER A 715 22.87 37.48 -36.75
C SER A 715 22.96 36.08 -37.37
N GLY A 716 22.52 35.04 -36.67
CA GLY A 716 22.52 33.65 -37.15
C GLY A 716 23.87 32.92 -37.02
N LYS A 717 24.87 33.50 -36.35
CA LYS A 717 26.15 32.81 -36.12
C LYS A 717 25.98 31.75 -35.04
N LEU A 718 26.31 30.49 -35.36
CA LEU A 718 26.28 29.38 -34.41
C LEU A 718 27.33 29.58 -33.29
N ILE A 719 26.91 29.44 -32.03
CA ILE A 719 27.77 29.65 -30.85
C ILE A 719 27.88 28.43 -29.93
N LYS A 720 26.88 27.54 -29.90
CA LYS A 720 26.91 26.31 -29.10
C LYS A 720 26.05 25.23 -29.75
N VAL A 721 26.47 23.98 -29.59
CA VAL A 721 25.70 22.80 -29.98
C VAL A 721 25.71 21.79 -28.84
N PHE A 722 24.54 21.32 -28.44
CA PHE A 722 24.37 20.14 -27.59
C PHE A 722 23.90 18.99 -28.47
N ARG A 723 24.74 17.96 -28.64
CA ARG A 723 24.37 16.72 -29.34
C ARG A 723 23.85 15.72 -28.32
N ASN A 724 22.87 14.89 -28.70
CA ASN A 724 22.20 13.95 -27.79
C ASN A 724 21.65 14.66 -26.54
N ALA A 725 21.10 15.85 -26.73
CA ALA A 725 20.50 16.62 -25.66
C ALA A 725 19.27 15.87 -25.12
N ARG A 726 19.11 15.88 -23.79
CA ARG A 726 17.91 15.35 -23.13
C ARG A 726 16.95 16.50 -22.80
N ASN A 727 15.68 16.19 -22.62
CA ASN A 727 14.72 17.16 -22.07
C ASN A 727 15.27 17.67 -20.72
N GLY A 728 15.24 18.98 -20.49
CA GLY A 728 15.90 19.62 -19.34
C GLY A 728 17.39 19.96 -19.53
N GLN A 729 17.95 19.85 -20.74
CA GLN A 729 19.36 20.15 -21.03
C GLN A 729 19.80 21.51 -20.48
N GLU A 730 20.74 21.51 -19.53
CA GLU A 730 21.26 22.74 -18.93
C GLU A 730 22.20 23.52 -19.87
N TRP A 731 22.15 24.84 -19.76
CA TRP A 731 23.10 25.77 -20.34
C TRP A 731 23.40 26.95 -19.42
N ASN A 732 24.67 27.26 -19.26
CA ASN A 732 25.20 28.30 -18.38
C ASN A 732 25.58 29.60 -19.12
N GLY A 733 25.05 29.82 -20.33
CA GLY A 733 25.34 31.02 -21.12
C GLY A 733 26.77 31.10 -21.66
N THR A 734 27.40 29.96 -21.95
CA THR A 734 28.76 29.90 -22.54
C THR A 734 28.76 29.44 -23.99
N ASP A 735 29.76 29.87 -24.76
CA ASP A 735 30.02 29.40 -26.12
C ASP A 735 30.65 27.99 -26.15
N ALA A 736 30.97 27.50 -27.36
CA ALA A 736 31.62 26.20 -27.56
C ALA A 736 32.97 26.05 -26.86
N PHE A 737 33.67 27.16 -26.56
CA PHE A 737 34.98 27.19 -25.90
C PHE A 737 34.88 27.47 -24.39
N GLY A 738 33.65 27.50 -23.83
CA GLY A 738 33.42 27.78 -22.41
C GLY A 738 33.52 29.27 -22.06
N ARG A 739 33.61 30.18 -23.05
CA ARG A 739 33.63 31.62 -22.80
C ARG A 739 32.23 32.11 -22.52
N ARG A 740 32.06 32.93 -21.49
CA ARG A 740 30.77 33.54 -21.15
C ARG A 740 30.33 34.49 -22.24
N LEU A 741 29.05 34.41 -22.59
CA LEU A 741 28.41 35.29 -23.54
C LEU A 741 27.97 36.59 -22.86
N SER A 742 27.97 37.68 -23.64
CA SER A 742 27.49 38.97 -23.16
C SER A 742 25.97 38.94 -22.90
N PRO A 743 25.46 39.74 -21.93
CA PRO A 743 24.03 39.96 -21.77
C PRO A 743 23.38 40.39 -23.08
N ASN A 744 22.56 39.54 -23.68
CA ASN A 744 21.86 39.78 -24.94
C ASN A 744 20.78 38.71 -25.15
N ALA A 745 19.97 38.88 -26.20
CA ALA A 745 19.17 37.81 -26.76
C ALA A 745 20.00 36.93 -27.71
N TYR A 746 19.76 35.63 -27.64
CA TYR A 746 20.28 34.60 -28.51
C TYR A 746 19.12 33.78 -29.06
N LEU A 747 19.33 33.11 -30.18
CA LEU A 747 18.34 32.25 -30.82
C LEU A 747 18.74 30.80 -30.61
N TYR A 748 17.79 29.90 -30.48
CA TYR A 748 18.08 28.47 -30.48
C TYR A 748 17.02 27.68 -31.23
N ARG A 749 17.41 26.49 -31.67
CA ARG A 749 16.55 25.53 -32.36
C ARG A 749 16.87 24.12 -31.87
N VAL A 750 15.83 23.33 -31.68
CA VAL A 750 15.94 21.91 -31.32
C VAL A 750 15.58 21.08 -32.55
N SER A 751 16.41 20.10 -32.88
CA SER A 751 16.16 19.16 -33.98
C SER A 751 16.22 17.73 -33.44
N VAL A 752 15.35 16.84 -33.89
CA VAL A 752 15.38 15.42 -33.51
C VAL A 752 15.54 14.57 -34.76
N THR A 753 16.29 13.49 -34.63
CA THR A 753 16.55 12.54 -35.71
C THR A 753 16.42 11.12 -35.20
N GLY A 754 15.57 10.32 -35.83
CA GLY A 754 15.46 8.88 -35.57
C GLY A 754 16.67 8.14 -36.12
N ARG A 755 17.37 7.35 -35.29
CA ARG A 755 18.63 6.69 -35.69
C ARG A 755 18.41 5.59 -36.73
N GLN A 756 17.32 4.83 -36.63
CA GLN A 756 16.98 3.78 -37.59
C GLN A 756 16.10 4.27 -38.74
N THR A 757 15.15 5.17 -38.47
CA THR A 757 14.19 5.65 -39.48
C THR A 757 14.78 6.72 -40.39
N GLY A 758 15.78 7.47 -39.92
CA GLY A 758 16.31 8.65 -40.62
C GLY A 758 15.33 9.82 -40.67
N GLU A 759 14.17 9.71 -40.01
CA GLU A 759 13.20 10.80 -39.91
C GLU A 759 13.79 11.98 -39.13
N PHE A 760 13.46 13.18 -39.57
CA PHE A 760 14.04 14.43 -39.07
C PHE A 760 12.95 15.48 -38.90
N THR A 761 12.98 16.15 -37.75
CA THR A 761 12.10 17.30 -37.46
C THR A 761 12.85 18.40 -36.72
N GLU A 762 12.43 19.65 -36.87
CA GLU A 762 12.99 20.80 -36.15
C GLU A 762 11.90 21.69 -35.55
N SER A 763 12.21 22.29 -34.41
CA SER A 763 11.37 23.32 -33.79
C SER A 763 11.35 24.61 -34.60
N ASP A 764 10.38 25.49 -34.30
CA ASP A 764 10.55 26.92 -34.58
C ASP A 764 11.78 27.48 -33.87
N ILE A 765 12.32 28.58 -34.40
CA ILE A 765 13.41 29.30 -33.75
C ILE A 765 12.86 29.96 -32.48
N LYS A 766 13.46 29.65 -31.34
CA LYS A 766 13.12 30.22 -30.03
C LYS A 766 14.18 31.21 -29.57
N LYS A 767 13.81 32.09 -28.64
CA LYS A 767 14.68 33.15 -28.12
C LYS A 767 15.05 32.85 -26.66
N VAL A 768 16.33 32.93 -26.33
CA VAL A 768 16.86 32.87 -24.96
C VAL A 768 17.57 34.18 -24.63
N VAL A 769 17.29 34.75 -23.46
CA VAL A 769 17.78 36.07 -23.06
C VAL A 769 18.67 35.96 -21.83
N ILE A 770 19.86 36.59 -21.90
CA ILE A 770 20.81 36.70 -20.80
C ILE A 770 20.77 38.12 -20.24
N HIS A 771 20.46 38.26 -18.95
CA HIS A 771 20.51 39.53 -18.23
C HIS A 771 21.88 39.78 -17.56
N PRO A 772 22.23 41.05 -17.30
CA PRO A 772 23.40 41.38 -16.50
C PRO A 772 23.39 40.71 -15.12
N PRO A 773 24.56 40.56 -14.46
CA PRO A 773 24.62 40.18 -13.05
C PRO A 773 23.73 41.09 -12.18
N ARG A 774 23.28 40.58 -11.03
CA ARG A 774 22.59 41.43 -10.04
C ARG A 774 23.50 42.51 -9.49
#